data_AF-A0A8W8KBS1-F1
#
_entry.id   AF-A0A8W8KBS1-F1
#
_cell.length_a   1.000
_cell.length_b   1.000
_cell.length_c   1.000
_cell.angle_alpha   90.00
_cell.angle_beta   90.00
_cell.angle_gamma   90.00
#
_symmetry.space_group_name_H-M   'P 1'
#
loop_
_entity.id
_entity.type
_entity.pdbx_description
1 polymer ?
#
loop_
_entity_poly.entity_id
_entity_poly.type
_entity_poly.pdbx_seq_one_letter_code
_entity_poly.pdbx_strand_id
1 'polypeptide(L)'
;MADSFSIEGARSGQMHSLLGEFKGLYEGRLKRLDETEGSGDDTLKTRVRILQAYVNDLSEQNDVLVSTLEELEKEARERVNLLEKELKKASSSSKDHVSKTRELERELRALTIEKTRAENLLEDLQQRVHRQEESNARIREDNSNLNHDVDQLLSVIRTARNTGKWEIENVRFRELSKEQVFGVMKEPLMRIGGDEALEEQLRNLKDQLRRKEEQLEQQSREMSSLRVKRRTEDPDSSNSSQSDKDYTVMQLKTDLRRAEQRVEDLQLEVSNRDRKMSSLQSQLHDLHKEISRRDSEITTHQQTIKMMQEKQRYLSGESGKAEDTIRQLRNELSMSKEKFSQVSHDVNHYERRIRTLENEIHESKDQRRKALEEMGILQERIRESQLSTKDHHEVLKSELARRDDTIQKLRRDVLQLQEKRDAAVSELDQQARIVNQVKDQKKHLEDEIHRLEAKNKTFEDELISCKKAYDEAKMDANSTVSKMTRMEGEMQSLRSQHADSLAQIQKLTNSLQKLQISSKDTRDCLTSEVAERHDNIVKLRNENRDIEEKLREALASASHRGEVIKQLRDEIKQYQGKVQESQRKIDSMDQELQQCNSRYTAQAREVDRLQTVIQERDLTSSQQETMLKSDIAEREEDLHRFKAEISVLHEKLAQNGNQLINRDDQIARLNKDIADLQEQLSRKDSSLKNLDHELRNAQEDRRNVEDSLSRREISIQQYDVDLAQVKQQYREAVEENGRLEARIQAFAINAQSEQDVLSSEVKRREDVIKRLKMEHVNMQEANSRFEEKINQMERELDQMKMHLRTSQSELDTKRGIITNLEHNLEESKKRGAHQLDEINRLEDQVRELNIELTSVQSQVEKLQHSAHTKDELIHNLKKDVEGLQKQQKDTVSKVVVRDDTIQKLNNEIGKLKAKHHEKLGEVQKQGETIRKLQEALTKSHIELDASRKTTDEEVRKRDESIKQLQEDLMESQAQYSACYNEVSF
;
A
#
# COMPACT_ATOMS: atom_id res chain seq x y z
N MET A 1 30.97 -20.13 -42.47
CA MET A 1 29.66 -20.74 -42.86
C MET A 1 28.90 -19.91 -43.89
N ALA A 2 29.12 -18.59 -44.02
CA ALA A 2 28.44 -17.81 -45.06
C ALA A 2 28.89 -18.19 -46.50
N ASP A 3 30.19 -18.38 -46.70
CA ASP A 3 30.80 -18.44 -48.05
C ASP A 3 30.47 -19.72 -48.84
N SER A 4 30.07 -20.81 -48.17
CA SER A 4 29.79 -22.09 -48.83
C SER A 4 28.53 -22.05 -49.70
N PHE A 5 27.45 -21.42 -49.22
CA PHE A 5 26.18 -21.34 -49.94
C PHE A 5 26.27 -20.53 -51.25
N SER A 6 27.20 -19.60 -51.36
CA SER A 6 27.34 -18.75 -52.56
C SER A 6 27.98 -19.48 -53.75
N ILE A 7 28.63 -20.63 -53.54
CA ILE A 7 29.37 -21.37 -54.57
C ILE A 7 28.46 -22.38 -55.29
N GLU A 8 27.52 -22.98 -54.58
CA GLU A 8 26.60 -24.01 -55.11
C GLU A 8 25.64 -23.41 -56.16
N GLY A 9 25.06 -22.24 -55.88
CA GLY A 9 24.18 -21.53 -56.82
C GLY A 9 24.88 -21.18 -58.15
N ALA A 10 26.16 -20.80 -58.11
CA ALA A 10 26.94 -20.51 -59.32
C ALA A 10 27.19 -21.76 -60.17
N ARG A 11 27.49 -22.91 -59.54
CA ARG A 11 27.70 -24.20 -60.23
C ARG A 11 26.42 -24.70 -60.89
N SER A 12 25.27 -24.57 -60.21
CA SER A 12 23.98 -24.96 -60.78
C SER A 12 23.64 -24.21 -62.08
N GLY A 13 24.01 -22.92 -62.19
CA GLY A 13 23.81 -22.13 -63.40
C GLY A 13 24.63 -22.62 -64.59
N GLN A 14 25.90 -23.00 -64.36
CA GLN A 14 26.79 -23.50 -65.42
C GLN A 14 26.32 -24.83 -65.99
N MET A 15 25.91 -25.77 -65.12
CA MET A 15 25.38 -27.09 -65.56
C MET A 15 24.13 -26.94 -66.44
N HIS A 16 23.26 -25.97 -66.14
CA HIS A 16 22.06 -25.71 -66.94
C HIS A 16 22.37 -25.14 -68.34
N SER A 17 23.44 -24.33 -68.48
CA SER A 17 23.91 -23.85 -69.80
C SER A 17 24.42 -25.01 -70.67
N LEU A 18 25.27 -25.87 -70.10
CA LEU A 18 25.85 -27.03 -70.78
C LEU A 18 24.78 -28.01 -71.29
N LEU A 19 23.71 -28.25 -70.51
CA LEU A 19 22.56 -29.06 -70.95
C LEU A 19 21.80 -28.41 -72.12
N GLY A 20 21.67 -27.09 -72.13
CA GLY A 20 21.08 -26.34 -73.26
C GLY A 20 21.91 -26.43 -74.54
N GLU A 21 23.23 -26.27 -74.43
CA GLU A 21 24.17 -26.41 -75.54
C GLU A 21 24.19 -27.85 -76.10
N PHE A 22 24.20 -28.85 -75.21
CA PHE A 22 24.17 -30.27 -75.58
C PHE A 22 22.90 -30.63 -76.38
N LYS A 23 21.73 -30.18 -75.90
CA LYS A 23 20.45 -30.33 -76.61
C LYS A 23 20.49 -29.64 -77.99
N GLY A 24 20.99 -28.41 -78.05
CA GLY A 24 21.11 -27.64 -79.30
C GLY A 24 22.00 -28.30 -80.36
N LEU A 25 23.06 -29.01 -79.96
CA LEU A 25 23.90 -29.78 -80.87
C LEU A 25 23.14 -30.92 -81.56
N TYR A 26 22.27 -31.62 -80.82
CA TYR A 26 21.47 -32.71 -81.35
C TYR A 26 20.28 -32.22 -82.19
N GLU A 27 19.57 -31.17 -81.75
CA GLU A 27 18.54 -30.50 -82.55
C GLU A 27 19.12 -29.95 -83.87
N GLY A 28 20.31 -29.32 -83.81
CA GLY A 28 21.03 -28.86 -85.00
C GLY A 28 21.55 -30.00 -85.90
N ARG A 29 21.84 -31.19 -85.37
CA ARG A 29 22.15 -32.39 -86.17
C ARG A 29 20.92 -32.92 -86.90
N LEU A 30 19.77 -32.97 -86.23
CA LEU A 30 18.48 -33.35 -86.84
C LEU A 30 18.06 -32.37 -87.93
N LYS A 31 18.11 -31.06 -87.67
CA LYS A 31 17.70 -30.03 -88.64
C LYS A 31 18.49 -30.10 -89.95
N ARG A 32 19.82 -30.28 -89.88
CA ARG A 32 20.68 -30.46 -91.06
C ARG A 32 20.41 -31.74 -91.86
N LEU A 33 19.74 -32.73 -91.27
CA LEU A 33 19.30 -33.95 -91.95
C LEU A 33 17.91 -33.76 -92.61
N ASP A 34 17.05 -32.89 -92.08
CA ASP A 34 15.82 -32.47 -92.75
C ASP A 34 16.08 -31.48 -93.90
N GLU A 35 17.17 -30.70 -93.82
CA GLU A 35 17.62 -29.78 -94.88
C GLU A 35 18.24 -30.50 -96.10
N THR A 36 18.49 -31.81 -96.02
CA THR A 36 18.93 -32.63 -97.17
C THR A 36 17.75 -33.31 -97.85
N GLU A 37 17.48 -32.97 -99.12
CA GLU A 37 16.36 -33.49 -99.94
C GLU A 37 16.54 -34.96 -100.40
N GLY A 38 16.79 -35.87 -99.46
CA GLY A 38 16.88 -37.32 -99.69
C GLY A 38 15.71 -38.05 -99.05
N SER A 39 14.62 -38.26 -99.80
CA SER A 39 13.41 -38.98 -99.35
C SER A 39 13.57 -40.52 -99.33
N GLY A 40 14.64 -41.00 -98.68
CA GLY A 40 15.03 -42.41 -98.63
C GLY A 40 15.09 -43.00 -97.23
N ASP A 41 15.02 -44.34 -97.17
CA ASP A 41 15.15 -45.18 -95.97
C ASP A 41 16.46 -44.89 -95.19
N ASP A 42 17.56 -44.59 -95.88
CA ASP A 42 18.84 -44.27 -95.23
C ASP A 42 18.82 -42.94 -94.44
N THR A 43 17.96 -41.99 -94.82
CA THR A 43 17.72 -40.76 -94.05
C THR A 43 17.02 -41.10 -92.73
N LEU A 44 16.04 -42.02 -92.75
CA LEU A 44 15.39 -42.53 -91.53
C LEU A 44 16.37 -43.31 -90.65
N LYS A 45 17.18 -44.22 -91.21
CA LYS A 45 18.24 -44.92 -90.45
C LYS A 45 19.27 -43.96 -89.83
N THR A 46 19.51 -42.80 -90.46
CA THR A 46 20.44 -41.78 -89.95
C THR A 46 19.79 -40.97 -88.83
N ARG A 47 18.52 -40.57 -88.98
CA ARG A 47 17.70 -39.96 -87.92
C ARG A 47 17.59 -40.85 -86.68
N VAL A 48 17.32 -42.14 -86.87
CA VAL A 48 17.27 -43.13 -85.78
C VAL A 48 18.62 -43.25 -85.08
N ARG A 49 19.76 -43.29 -85.80
CA ARG A 49 21.09 -43.30 -85.16
C ARG A 49 21.39 -42.03 -84.37
N ILE A 50 20.98 -40.85 -84.85
CA ILE A 50 21.16 -39.58 -84.11
C ILE A 50 20.33 -39.57 -82.83
N LEU A 51 19.07 -40.02 -82.89
CA LEU A 51 18.19 -40.12 -81.73
C LEU A 51 18.65 -41.20 -80.74
N GLN A 52 19.14 -42.35 -81.23
CA GLN A 52 19.72 -43.41 -80.39
C GLN A 52 20.96 -42.92 -79.66
N ALA A 53 21.84 -42.17 -80.32
CA ALA A 53 22.98 -41.54 -79.66
C ALA A 53 22.52 -40.55 -78.58
N TYR A 54 21.58 -39.64 -78.89
CA TYR A 54 21.03 -38.71 -77.90
C TYR A 54 20.42 -39.40 -76.67
N VAL A 55 19.68 -40.49 -76.87
CA VAL A 55 19.09 -41.29 -75.78
C VAL A 55 20.15 -42.03 -74.96
N ASN A 56 21.18 -42.57 -75.61
CA ASN A 56 22.30 -43.23 -74.93
C ASN A 56 23.09 -42.21 -74.09
N ASP A 57 23.51 -41.08 -74.68
CA ASP A 57 24.25 -40.02 -73.99
C ASP A 57 23.44 -39.41 -72.82
N LEU A 58 22.11 -39.27 -72.95
CA LEU A 58 21.23 -38.85 -71.86
C LEU A 58 21.11 -39.92 -70.76
N SER A 59 21.18 -41.21 -71.12
CA SER A 59 21.16 -42.29 -70.12
C SER A 59 22.45 -42.27 -69.30
N GLU A 60 23.61 -42.14 -69.95
CA GLU A 60 24.92 -42.00 -69.29
C GLU A 60 24.98 -40.74 -68.40
N GLN A 61 24.41 -39.61 -68.85
CA GLN A 61 24.28 -38.41 -68.00
C GLN A 61 23.38 -38.65 -66.78
N ASN A 62 22.27 -39.38 -66.93
CA ASN A 62 21.41 -39.72 -65.79
C ASN A 62 22.10 -40.69 -64.81
N ASP A 63 22.83 -41.70 -65.30
CA ASP A 63 23.57 -42.64 -64.45
C ASP A 63 24.67 -41.92 -63.64
N VAL A 64 25.39 -40.97 -64.25
CA VAL A 64 26.36 -40.11 -63.55
C VAL A 64 25.68 -39.17 -62.54
N LEU A 65 24.51 -38.61 -62.87
CA LEU A 65 23.72 -37.80 -61.93
C LEU A 65 23.21 -38.62 -60.75
N VAL A 66 22.75 -39.85 -60.95
CA VAL A 66 22.36 -40.77 -59.87
C VAL A 66 23.57 -41.11 -59.01
N SER A 67 24.70 -41.52 -59.59
CA SER A 67 25.91 -41.84 -58.84
C SER A 67 26.42 -40.66 -58.00
N THR A 68 26.40 -39.45 -58.54
CA THR A 68 26.83 -38.25 -57.79
C THR A 68 25.83 -37.81 -56.73
N LEU A 69 24.53 -38.05 -56.93
CA LEU A 69 23.52 -37.87 -55.89
C LEU A 69 23.65 -38.90 -54.75
N GLU A 70 23.95 -40.17 -55.06
CA GLU A 70 24.23 -41.21 -54.05
C GLU A 70 25.49 -40.90 -53.24
N GLU A 71 26.56 -40.40 -53.89
CA GLU A 71 27.77 -39.93 -53.20
C GLU A 71 27.50 -38.73 -52.29
N LEU A 72 26.73 -37.74 -52.75
CA LEU A 72 26.35 -36.57 -51.94
C LEU A 72 25.42 -36.95 -50.78
N GLU A 73 24.47 -37.88 -50.98
CA GLU A 73 23.62 -38.36 -49.89
C GLU A 73 24.44 -39.15 -48.86
N LYS A 74 25.42 -39.93 -49.32
CA LYS A 74 26.37 -40.62 -48.44
C LYS A 74 27.24 -39.64 -47.65
N GLU A 75 27.82 -38.60 -48.27
CA GLU A 75 28.57 -37.57 -47.54
C GLU A 75 27.68 -36.88 -46.51
N ALA A 76 26.44 -36.50 -46.87
CA ALA A 76 25.49 -35.90 -45.96
C ALA A 76 25.16 -36.82 -44.76
N ARG A 77 24.92 -38.11 -45.00
CA ARG A 77 24.70 -39.13 -43.95
C ARG A 77 25.94 -39.29 -43.05
N GLU A 78 27.15 -39.34 -43.60
CA GLU A 78 28.40 -39.42 -42.82
C GLU A 78 28.65 -38.16 -41.97
N ARG A 79 28.35 -36.98 -42.53
CA ARG A 79 28.46 -35.68 -41.88
C ARG A 79 27.46 -35.51 -40.72
N VAL A 80 26.21 -35.98 -40.90
CA VAL A 80 25.22 -36.05 -39.80
C VAL A 80 25.71 -37.01 -38.71
N ASN A 81 26.20 -38.20 -39.06
CA ASN A 81 26.77 -39.16 -38.10
C ASN A 81 27.97 -38.60 -37.31
N LEU A 82 28.78 -37.71 -37.92
CA LEU A 82 29.86 -37.00 -37.22
C LEU A 82 29.29 -35.96 -36.23
N LEU A 83 28.35 -35.11 -36.69
CA LEU A 83 27.71 -34.10 -35.85
C LEU A 83 26.97 -34.72 -34.65
N GLU A 84 26.29 -35.86 -34.82
CA GLU A 84 25.66 -36.57 -33.70
C GLU A 84 26.68 -37.09 -32.68
N LYS A 85 27.83 -37.61 -33.13
CA LYS A 85 28.91 -38.07 -32.23
C LYS A 85 29.52 -36.90 -31.47
N GLU A 86 29.77 -35.77 -32.13
CA GLU A 86 30.29 -34.56 -31.48
C GLU A 86 29.28 -33.96 -30.50
N LEU A 87 28.00 -33.86 -30.88
CA LEU A 87 26.93 -33.41 -30.00
C LEU A 87 26.77 -34.31 -28.76
N LYS A 88 26.88 -35.63 -28.92
CA LYS A 88 26.85 -36.59 -27.81
C LYS A 88 28.08 -36.45 -26.89
N LYS A 89 29.27 -36.17 -27.45
CA LYS A 89 30.50 -35.89 -26.70
C LYS A 89 30.42 -34.55 -25.95
N ALA A 90 29.87 -33.51 -26.57
CA ALA A 90 29.60 -32.23 -25.91
C ALA A 90 28.56 -32.38 -24.80
N SER A 91 27.51 -33.17 -25.01
CA SER A 91 26.48 -33.46 -24.01
C SER A 91 27.01 -34.24 -22.80
N SER A 92 27.94 -35.18 -22.99
CA SER A 92 28.62 -35.86 -21.87
C SER A 92 29.55 -34.90 -21.12
N SER A 93 30.44 -34.20 -21.81
CA SER A 93 31.32 -33.20 -21.17
C SER A 93 30.51 -32.14 -20.38
N SER A 94 29.37 -31.69 -20.92
CA SER A 94 28.47 -30.76 -20.24
C SER A 94 27.89 -31.36 -18.95
N LYS A 95 27.49 -32.64 -18.93
CA LYS A 95 27.04 -33.33 -17.71
C LYS A 95 28.15 -33.49 -16.70
N ASP A 96 29.38 -33.76 -17.14
CA ASP A 96 30.55 -33.90 -16.28
C ASP A 96 30.97 -32.56 -15.66
N HIS A 97 30.87 -31.45 -16.42
CA HIS A 97 31.03 -30.10 -15.86
C HIS A 97 29.92 -29.77 -14.85
N VAL A 98 28.65 -30.10 -15.14
CA VAL A 98 27.53 -29.88 -14.20
C VAL A 98 27.68 -30.72 -12.92
N SER A 99 28.21 -31.95 -13.00
CA SER A 99 28.49 -32.76 -11.81
C SER A 99 29.63 -32.16 -10.98
N LYS A 100 30.72 -31.71 -11.62
CA LYS A 100 31.85 -31.06 -10.95
C LYS A 100 31.47 -29.72 -10.30
N THR A 101 30.63 -28.90 -10.96
CA THR A 101 30.08 -27.68 -10.35
C THR A 101 29.26 -28.00 -9.09
N ARG A 102 28.43 -29.06 -9.11
CA ARG A 102 27.68 -29.51 -7.94
C ARG A 102 28.55 -30.10 -6.82
N GLU A 103 29.75 -30.58 -7.12
CA GLU A 103 30.74 -30.95 -6.10
C GLU A 103 31.36 -29.71 -5.46
N LEU A 104 31.85 -28.78 -6.28
CA LEU A 104 32.43 -27.51 -5.83
C LEU A 104 31.42 -26.67 -5.02
N GLU A 105 30.13 -26.69 -5.39
CA GLU A 105 29.07 -26.07 -4.59
C GLU A 105 28.92 -26.69 -3.19
N ARG A 106 29.10 -28.01 -3.03
CA ARG A 106 29.02 -28.66 -1.71
C ARG A 106 30.27 -28.35 -0.88
N GLU A 107 31.43 -28.38 -1.52
CA GLU A 107 32.72 -28.05 -0.91
C GLU A 107 32.75 -26.59 -0.43
N LEU A 108 32.30 -25.65 -1.27
CA LEU A 108 32.16 -24.23 -0.91
C LEU A 108 31.16 -24.01 0.23
N ARG A 109 30.04 -24.75 0.28
CA ARG A 109 29.10 -24.71 1.42
C ARG A 109 29.75 -25.25 2.70
N ALA A 110 30.53 -26.34 2.63
CA ALA A 110 31.26 -26.88 3.77
C ALA A 110 32.30 -25.89 4.30
N LEU A 111 33.12 -25.31 3.41
CA LEU A 111 34.08 -24.24 3.73
C LEU A 111 33.40 -22.99 4.30
N THR A 112 32.17 -22.67 3.88
CA THR A 112 31.39 -21.55 4.46
C THR A 112 30.95 -21.84 5.90
N ILE A 113 30.59 -23.08 6.22
CA ILE A 113 30.26 -23.52 7.58
C ILE A 113 31.52 -23.58 8.47
N GLU A 114 32.65 -23.97 7.92
CA GLU A 114 33.94 -23.95 8.63
C GLU A 114 34.43 -22.51 8.87
N LYS A 115 34.35 -21.65 7.84
CA LYS A 115 34.66 -20.22 7.95
C LYS A 115 33.84 -19.54 9.06
N THR A 116 32.52 -19.72 9.07
CA THR A 116 31.66 -19.11 10.09
C THR A 116 31.94 -19.63 11.50
N ARG A 117 32.35 -20.90 11.67
CA ARG A 117 32.86 -21.40 12.96
C ARG A 117 34.17 -20.74 13.37
N ALA A 118 35.08 -20.50 12.43
CA ALA A 118 36.34 -19.80 12.69
C ALA A 118 36.14 -18.31 12.99
N GLU A 119 35.19 -17.65 12.33
CA GLU A 119 34.78 -16.26 12.61
C GLU A 119 34.20 -16.14 14.02
N ASN A 120 33.27 -17.02 14.42
CA ASN A 120 32.72 -17.04 15.78
C ASN A 120 33.80 -17.30 16.85
N LEU A 121 34.73 -18.23 16.59
CA LEU A 121 35.83 -18.52 17.51
C LEU A 121 36.82 -17.34 17.61
N LEU A 122 37.04 -16.61 16.51
CA LEU A 122 37.85 -15.38 16.51
C LEU A 122 37.18 -14.29 17.33
N GLU A 123 35.86 -14.11 17.23
CA GLU A 123 35.11 -13.15 18.05
C GLU A 123 35.19 -13.51 19.55
N ASP A 124 34.95 -14.77 19.93
CA ASP A 124 35.11 -15.25 21.31
C ASP A 124 36.54 -14.99 21.84
N LEU A 125 37.56 -15.18 21.02
CA LEU A 125 38.95 -14.90 21.38
C LEU A 125 39.23 -13.40 21.49
N GLN A 126 38.71 -12.57 20.59
CA GLN A 126 38.82 -11.11 20.65
C GLN A 126 38.15 -10.56 21.91
N GLN A 127 36.92 -11.01 22.23
CA GLN A 127 36.24 -10.61 23.46
C GLN A 127 37.03 -11.04 24.72
N ARG A 128 37.68 -12.21 24.70
CA ARG A 128 38.55 -12.67 25.80
C ARG A 128 39.84 -11.86 25.93
N VAL A 129 40.47 -11.49 24.81
CA VAL A 129 41.63 -10.59 24.79
C VAL A 129 41.24 -9.23 25.36
N HIS A 130 40.14 -8.63 24.90
CA HIS A 130 39.70 -7.32 25.35
C HIS A 130 39.45 -7.28 26.87
N ARG A 131 38.73 -8.26 27.43
CA ARG A 131 38.52 -8.37 28.90
C ARG A 131 39.84 -8.54 29.67
N GLN A 132 40.83 -9.21 29.08
CA GLN A 132 42.16 -9.34 29.67
C GLN A 132 42.98 -8.06 29.56
N GLU A 133 42.83 -7.28 28.49
CA GLU A 133 43.43 -5.96 28.32
C GLU A 133 42.84 -4.95 29.30
N GLU A 134 41.52 -4.93 29.51
CA GLU A 134 40.86 -4.14 30.55
C GLU A 134 41.40 -4.49 31.95
N SER A 135 41.49 -5.79 32.26
CA SER A 135 42.04 -6.28 33.53
C SER A 135 43.51 -5.85 33.72
N ASN A 136 44.32 -5.98 32.66
CA ASN A 136 45.72 -5.55 32.68
C ASN A 136 45.86 -4.02 32.77
N ALA A 137 44.92 -3.24 32.21
CA ALA A 137 44.91 -1.78 32.31
C ALA A 137 44.62 -1.32 33.75
N ARG A 138 43.60 -1.91 34.40
CA ARG A 138 43.32 -1.67 35.83
C ARG A 138 44.52 -2.00 36.70
N ILE A 139 45.09 -3.21 36.56
CA ILE A 139 46.28 -3.62 37.31
C ILE A 139 47.47 -2.66 37.09
N ARG A 140 47.62 -2.05 35.90
CA ARG A 140 48.65 -1.02 35.66
C ARG A 140 48.33 0.32 36.33
N GLU A 141 47.06 0.70 36.40
CA GLU A 141 46.59 1.90 37.11
C GLU A 141 46.77 1.73 38.63
N ASP A 142 46.34 0.61 39.19
CA ASP A 142 46.54 0.23 40.60
C ASP A 142 48.04 0.27 40.97
N ASN A 143 48.90 -0.32 40.12
CA ASN A 143 50.35 -0.26 40.31
C ASN A 143 50.90 1.17 40.18
N SER A 144 50.34 2.02 39.33
CA SER A 144 50.76 3.43 39.19
C SER A 144 50.41 4.22 40.46
N ASN A 145 49.23 3.99 41.04
CA ASN A 145 48.82 4.59 42.30
C ASN A 145 49.68 4.10 43.48
N LEU A 146 49.91 2.79 43.58
CA LEU A 146 50.78 2.21 44.62
C LEU A 146 52.24 2.67 44.50
N ASN A 147 52.78 2.82 43.28
CA ASN A 147 54.12 3.39 43.11
C ASN A 147 54.18 4.88 43.50
N HIS A 148 53.12 5.66 43.22
CA HIS A 148 53.02 7.04 43.72
C HIS A 148 53.04 7.06 45.26
N ASP A 149 52.31 6.15 45.91
CA ASP A 149 52.23 6.09 47.36
C ASP A 149 53.55 5.64 48.00
N VAL A 150 54.29 4.74 47.33
CA VAL A 150 55.68 4.39 47.68
C VAL A 150 56.63 5.58 47.49
N ASP A 151 56.52 6.35 46.41
CA ASP A 151 57.35 7.56 46.21
C ASP A 151 57.08 8.63 47.28
N GLN A 152 55.82 8.82 47.66
CA GLN A 152 55.40 9.69 48.77
C GLN A 152 55.99 9.21 50.10
N LEU A 153 55.94 7.91 50.40
CA LEU A 153 56.60 7.32 51.57
C LEU A 153 58.12 7.50 51.54
N LEU A 154 58.77 7.26 50.40
CA LEU A 154 60.20 7.48 50.22
C LEU A 154 60.57 8.96 50.32
N SER A 155 59.65 9.88 49.99
CA SER A 155 59.81 11.32 50.21
C SER A 155 59.79 11.65 51.71
N VAL A 156 58.78 11.16 52.46
CA VAL A 156 58.70 11.30 53.92
C VAL A 156 59.94 10.75 54.61
N ILE A 157 60.39 9.55 54.24
CA ILE A 157 61.58 8.90 54.81
C ILE A 157 62.85 9.71 54.48
N ARG A 158 62.99 10.26 53.26
CA ARG A 158 64.10 11.14 52.88
C ARG A 158 64.09 12.43 53.70
N THR A 159 62.95 13.10 53.83
CA THR A 159 62.80 14.31 54.65
C THR A 159 63.12 14.01 56.11
N ALA A 160 62.54 12.97 56.70
CA ALA A 160 62.79 12.59 58.09
C ALA A 160 64.26 12.22 58.37
N ARG A 161 64.96 11.61 57.41
CA ARG A 161 66.40 11.33 57.50
C ARG A 161 67.26 12.60 57.40
N ASN A 162 66.78 13.63 56.70
CA ASN A 162 67.47 14.91 56.54
C ASN A 162 67.20 15.92 57.67
N THR A 163 65.96 15.99 58.18
CA THR A 163 65.52 16.97 59.20
C THR A 163 65.45 16.40 60.62
N GLY A 164 65.47 15.07 60.75
CA GLY A 164 65.26 14.36 62.02
C GLY A 164 63.80 14.36 62.50
N LYS A 165 62.84 14.73 61.65
CA LYS A 165 61.41 14.86 62.00
C LYS A 165 60.49 14.21 60.96
N TRP A 166 59.42 13.56 61.43
CA TRP A 166 58.44 12.89 60.57
C TRP A 166 57.38 13.88 60.04
N GLU A 167 57.70 14.55 58.93
CA GLU A 167 56.86 15.59 58.31
C GLU A 167 55.73 14.98 57.45
N ILE A 168 54.70 14.44 58.11
CA ILE A 168 53.63 13.63 57.49
C ILE A 168 52.38 14.45 57.06
N GLU A 169 52.23 15.68 57.54
CA GLU A 169 51.01 16.50 57.35
C GLU A 169 50.66 16.76 55.87
N ASN A 170 51.66 17.05 55.04
CA ASN A 170 51.46 17.44 53.63
C ASN A 170 51.44 16.28 52.62
N VAL A 171 51.65 15.05 53.09
CA VAL A 171 51.61 13.82 52.26
C VAL A 171 50.21 13.63 51.68
N ARG A 172 50.10 13.12 50.45
CA ARG A 172 48.85 12.54 49.92
C ARG A 172 49.14 11.25 49.18
N PHE A 173 48.40 10.22 49.58
CA PHE A 173 48.33 8.92 48.94
C PHE A 173 47.11 8.87 48.01
N ARG A 174 47.08 7.91 47.10
CA ARG A 174 46.02 7.68 46.11
C ARG A 174 45.20 6.44 46.41
N GLU A 175 45.89 5.36 46.79
CA GLU A 175 45.28 4.04 47.01
C GLU A 175 45.12 3.75 48.51
N LEU A 176 46.10 4.18 49.31
CA LEU A 176 46.10 3.98 50.76
C LEU A 176 45.65 5.24 51.52
N SER A 177 45.11 5.08 52.73
CA SER A 177 44.81 6.19 53.64
C SER A 177 46.00 6.51 54.56
N LYS A 178 46.09 7.74 55.08
CA LYS A 178 47.16 8.11 56.04
C LYS A 178 47.09 7.25 57.31
N GLU A 179 45.87 6.95 57.73
CA GLU A 179 45.54 6.17 58.93
C GLU A 179 45.89 4.68 58.74
N GLN A 180 45.78 4.15 57.51
CA GLN A 180 46.24 2.81 57.16
C GLN A 180 47.77 2.70 57.17
N VAL A 181 48.48 3.77 56.75
CA VAL A 181 49.94 3.77 56.59
C VAL A 181 50.70 4.13 57.88
N PHE A 182 50.18 5.10 58.66
CA PHE A 182 50.84 5.62 59.86
C PHE A 182 50.09 5.30 61.17
N GLY A 183 48.87 4.78 61.10
CA GLY A 183 48.03 4.54 62.28
C GLY A 183 47.48 5.82 62.92
N VAL A 184 46.82 5.67 64.08
CA VAL A 184 46.34 6.80 64.89
C VAL A 184 47.50 7.36 65.72
N MET A 185 48.26 8.26 65.11
CA MET A 185 49.50 8.81 65.64
C MET A 185 49.29 9.58 66.96
N LYS A 186 50.13 9.27 67.96
CA LYS A 186 50.39 10.11 69.14
C LYS A 186 51.88 10.45 69.18
N GLU A 187 52.18 11.74 69.18
CA GLU A 187 53.54 12.28 69.27
C GLU A 187 54.12 12.19 70.71
N PRO A 188 55.45 12.39 70.90
CA PRO A 188 56.54 11.74 70.15
C PRO A 188 57.71 11.32 71.09
N LEU A 189 58.59 10.38 70.68
CA LEU A 189 59.80 10.09 71.46
C LEU A 189 61.08 9.76 70.64
N MET A 190 62.09 10.60 70.83
CA MET A 190 63.56 10.38 70.81
C MET A 190 64.24 9.38 69.85
N ARG A 191 65.11 9.96 69.00
CA ARG A 191 66.53 9.62 68.68
C ARG A 191 67.06 8.20 68.97
N ILE A 192 67.69 7.62 67.94
CA ILE A 192 69.02 6.93 67.88
C ILE A 192 69.23 6.60 66.38
N GLY A 193 70.40 6.58 65.75
CA GLY A 193 71.78 6.72 66.23
C GLY A 193 72.64 5.55 65.72
N GLY A 194 73.40 5.72 64.62
CA GLY A 194 74.23 4.64 64.09
C GLY A 194 74.70 4.85 62.64
N ASP A 195 75.82 5.56 62.46
CA ASP A 195 76.48 5.74 61.15
C ASP A 195 77.99 5.39 61.20
N GLU A 196 78.46 4.84 62.33
CA GLU A 196 79.88 4.49 62.54
C GLU A 196 80.25 3.10 61.96
N ALA A 197 79.26 2.24 61.68
CA ALA A 197 79.50 0.86 61.26
C ALA A 197 79.98 0.70 59.80
N LEU A 198 79.71 1.67 58.91
CA LEU A 198 80.13 1.59 57.50
C LEU A 198 81.61 1.95 57.30
N GLU A 199 82.16 2.88 58.10
CA GLU A 199 83.54 3.32 57.90
C GLU A 199 84.60 2.28 58.34
N GLU A 200 84.22 1.26 59.11
CA GLU A 200 85.13 0.19 59.52
C GLU A 200 85.22 -0.93 58.45
N GLN A 201 84.13 -1.20 57.74
CA GLN A 201 84.14 -2.13 56.59
C GLN A 201 84.98 -1.58 55.41
N LEU A 202 84.93 -0.26 55.17
CA LEU A 202 85.77 0.40 54.16
C LEU A 202 87.27 0.40 54.48
N ARG A 203 87.65 0.33 55.76
CA ARG A 203 89.05 0.12 56.19
C ARG A 203 89.49 -1.31 55.94
N ASN A 204 88.70 -2.30 56.33
CA ASN A 204 89.01 -3.73 56.18
C ASN A 204 89.27 -4.15 54.72
N LEU A 205 88.59 -3.55 53.74
CA LEU A 205 88.81 -3.84 52.32
C LEU A 205 90.12 -3.29 51.76
N LYS A 206 90.67 -2.18 52.31
CA LYS A 206 91.98 -1.64 51.87
C LYS A 206 93.15 -2.51 52.32
N ASP A 207 93.10 -3.04 53.54
CA ASP A 207 94.16 -3.93 54.06
C ASP A 207 94.19 -5.30 53.34
N GLN A 208 93.12 -5.69 52.65
CA GLN A 208 93.08 -6.92 51.84
C GLN A 208 93.78 -6.75 50.47
N LEU A 209 93.75 -5.55 49.88
CA LEU A 209 94.48 -5.27 48.64
C LEU A 209 96.00 -5.24 48.85
N ARG A 210 96.46 -4.55 49.91
CA ARG A 210 97.89 -4.39 50.21
C ARG A 210 98.60 -5.73 50.40
N ARG A 211 97.93 -6.69 51.07
CA ARG A 211 98.40 -8.07 51.27
C ARG A 211 98.43 -8.93 50.00
N LYS A 212 97.93 -8.43 48.85
CA LYS A 212 98.02 -9.09 47.54
C LYS A 212 99.17 -8.59 46.69
N GLU A 213 99.56 -7.32 46.82
CA GLU A 213 100.70 -6.74 46.11
C GLU A 213 102.03 -7.27 46.68
N GLU A 214 102.13 -7.38 48.01
CA GLU A 214 103.27 -8.01 48.72
C GLU A 214 103.52 -9.47 48.32
N GLN A 215 102.51 -10.18 47.76
CA GLN A 215 102.66 -11.58 47.32
C GLN A 215 103.29 -11.75 45.93
N LEU A 216 103.46 -10.68 45.14
CA LEU A 216 104.01 -10.76 43.77
C LEU A 216 105.51 -10.47 43.69
N GLU A 217 106.04 -9.52 44.47
CA GLU A 217 107.49 -9.24 44.46
C GLU A 217 108.33 -10.39 45.05
N GLN A 218 107.73 -11.24 45.89
CA GLN A 218 108.45 -12.32 46.55
C GLN A 218 108.68 -13.56 45.65
N GLN A 219 108.07 -13.64 44.47
CA GLN A 219 108.25 -14.76 43.53
C GLN A 219 109.44 -14.61 42.56
N SER A 220 110.19 -13.50 42.61
CA SER A 220 111.29 -13.21 41.66
C SER A 220 112.70 -13.24 42.28
N ARG A 221 112.89 -13.86 43.45
CA ARG A 221 114.20 -13.91 44.14
C ARG A 221 114.74 -15.29 44.56
N GLU A 222 113.93 -16.35 44.62
CA GLU A 222 114.41 -17.67 45.07
C GLU A 222 114.08 -18.81 44.10
N MET A 223 114.87 -18.91 43.03
CA MET A 223 115.14 -20.16 42.33
C MET A 223 116.65 -20.46 42.41
N SER A 224 117.09 -21.05 43.53
CA SER A 224 118.44 -21.58 43.68
C SER A 224 118.57 -22.61 44.81
N SER A 225 119.37 -23.66 44.54
CA SER A 225 119.75 -24.75 45.45
C SER A 225 118.64 -25.80 45.74
N LEU A 226 118.89 -27.10 45.94
CA LEU A 226 120.17 -27.84 46.12
C LEU A 226 120.21 -29.19 45.35
N ARG A 227 121.37 -29.49 44.74
CA ARG A 227 122.19 -30.73 44.90
C ARG A 227 123.41 -30.65 43.93
N VAL A 228 124.65 -30.39 44.39
CA VAL A 228 125.62 -31.33 45.03
C VAL A 228 126.09 -32.39 44.01
N LYS A 229 127.39 -32.51 43.61
CA LYS A 229 128.60 -32.70 44.46
C LYS A 229 129.95 -32.62 43.67
N ARG A 230 130.98 -31.89 44.18
CA ARG A 230 132.46 -32.03 43.92
C ARG A 230 132.98 -31.78 42.45
N ARG A 231 134.26 -31.42 42.18
CA ARG A 231 135.49 -31.12 42.96
C ARG A 231 136.50 -30.28 42.12
N THR A 232 137.26 -29.35 42.74
CA THR A 232 138.71 -28.95 42.54
C THR A 232 139.28 -28.69 41.12
N GLU A 233 140.27 -27.82 40.86
CA GLU A 233 141.28 -27.11 41.71
C GLU A 233 141.78 -25.80 41.03
N ASP A 234 142.67 -25.03 41.67
CA ASP A 234 143.00 -23.60 41.42
C ASP A 234 143.96 -23.27 40.24
N PRO A 235 144.17 -21.97 39.95
CA PRO A 235 145.49 -21.38 40.27
C PRO A 235 145.44 -19.98 40.94
N ASP A 236 146.51 -19.61 41.66
CA ASP A 236 146.65 -18.36 42.45
C ASP A 236 148.02 -17.66 42.21
N SER A 237 148.32 -16.53 42.89
CA SER A 237 149.41 -15.60 42.56
C SER A 237 150.10 -14.91 43.76
N SER A 238 151.43 -14.61 43.66
CA SER A 238 152.10 -13.33 44.08
C SER A 238 153.62 -13.38 44.46
N ASN A 239 154.31 -12.24 44.22
CA ASN A 239 155.44 -11.59 44.96
C ASN A 239 156.96 -11.98 44.91
N SER A 240 157.76 -11.06 44.30
CA SER A 240 158.94 -10.28 44.86
C SER A 240 160.45 -10.62 44.59
N SER A 241 161.21 -9.63 44.04
CA SER A 241 162.72 -9.44 43.95
C SER A 241 163.54 -10.29 42.91
N GLN A 242 164.85 -10.12 42.53
CA GLN A 242 165.94 -9.07 42.35
C GLN A 242 167.24 -9.77 41.77
N SER A 243 168.39 -9.22 41.28
CA SER A 243 168.93 -7.91 40.80
C SER A 243 170.34 -8.06 40.07
N ASP A 244 171.01 -6.95 39.72
CA ASP A 244 172.36 -6.62 39.13
C ASP A 244 173.65 -7.45 39.53
N LYS A 245 174.88 -7.44 38.92
CA LYS A 245 175.65 -6.91 37.71
C LYS A 245 177.15 -7.41 37.74
N ASP A 246 178.14 -7.28 36.80
CA ASP A 246 178.30 -7.09 35.32
C ASP A 246 179.79 -7.35 34.80
N TYR A 247 180.00 -7.43 33.47
CA TYR A 247 181.17 -7.20 32.55
C TYR A 247 182.68 -7.72 32.71
N THR A 248 183.01 -8.93 32.19
CA THR A 248 184.19 -9.45 31.37
C THR A 248 185.74 -9.41 31.74
N VAL A 249 186.54 -10.48 31.37
CA VAL A 249 187.91 -10.55 30.67
C VAL A 249 189.04 -11.60 31.10
N MET A 250 189.64 -12.35 30.11
CA MET A 250 191.01 -13.01 29.88
C MET A 250 191.56 -14.42 30.35
N GLN A 251 192.67 -14.88 29.67
CA GLN A 251 193.35 -16.25 29.57
C GLN A 251 194.88 -16.11 29.14
N LEU A 252 195.81 -17.03 28.70
CA LEU A 252 196.03 -18.51 28.42
C LEU A 252 197.56 -18.79 28.03
N LYS A 253 198.17 -20.02 28.11
CA LYS A 253 199.34 -20.54 27.26
C LYS A 253 199.90 -22.01 27.46
N THR A 254 200.98 -22.41 26.71
CA THR A 254 201.68 -23.74 26.54
C THR A 254 203.23 -23.59 26.33
N ASP A 255 204.17 -24.53 26.00
CA ASP A 255 204.25 -25.83 25.25
C ASP A 255 205.60 -26.66 25.50
N LEU A 256 205.99 -27.64 24.62
CA LEU A 256 207.27 -28.43 24.46
C LEU A 256 207.47 -29.73 25.32
N ARG A 257 208.00 -30.93 24.91
CA ARG A 257 208.61 -31.63 23.70
C ARG A 257 210.17 -31.82 23.72
N ARG A 258 210.92 -32.66 22.92
CA ARG A 258 210.75 -33.08 21.49
C ARG A 258 211.62 -34.22 20.80
N ALA A 259 212.65 -34.91 21.35
CA ALA A 259 213.74 -35.52 20.50
C ALA A 259 213.91 -37.06 20.30
N GLU A 260 213.40 -37.95 21.15
CA GLU A 260 213.69 -39.42 21.09
C GLU A 260 212.95 -40.18 19.96
N GLN A 261 212.11 -39.47 19.20
CA GLN A 261 211.15 -39.94 18.20
C GLN A 261 211.63 -41.04 17.20
N ARG A 262 212.85 -40.92 16.68
CA ARG A 262 213.11 -41.29 15.27
C ARG A 262 213.29 -42.77 14.95
N VAL A 263 213.34 -43.64 15.96
CA VAL A 263 213.37 -45.10 15.78
C VAL A 263 211.98 -45.71 16.03
N GLU A 264 211.19 -45.09 16.91
CA GLU A 264 209.78 -45.45 17.14
C GLU A 264 208.93 -45.19 15.88
N ASP A 265 209.20 -44.07 15.18
CA ASP A 265 208.50 -43.63 13.97
C ASP A 265 208.34 -44.72 12.88
N LEU A 266 209.38 -45.53 12.60
CA LEU A 266 209.36 -46.50 11.49
C LEU A 266 208.60 -47.80 11.82
N GLN A 267 208.62 -48.26 13.09
CA GLN A 267 207.78 -49.39 13.50
C GLN A 267 206.32 -48.97 13.66
N LEU A 268 206.06 -47.72 14.04
CA LEU A 268 204.73 -47.11 13.96
C LEU A 268 204.19 -47.08 12.52
N GLU A 269 205.01 -46.80 11.51
CA GLU A 269 204.55 -46.62 10.13
C GLU A 269 203.94 -47.89 9.52
N VAL A 270 204.50 -49.07 9.79
CA VAL A 270 203.94 -50.36 9.33
C VAL A 270 202.62 -50.66 10.04
N SER A 271 202.60 -50.57 11.38
CA SER A 271 201.37 -50.80 12.17
C SER A 271 200.23 -49.84 11.78
N ASN A 272 200.57 -48.61 11.39
CA ASN A 272 199.60 -47.63 10.91
C ASN A 272 199.06 -47.92 9.50
N ARG A 273 199.81 -48.63 8.63
CA ARG A 273 199.27 -49.08 7.32
C ARG A 273 198.24 -50.19 7.47
N ASP A 274 198.46 -51.18 8.33
CA ASP A 274 197.48 -52.25 8.59
C ASP A 274 196.19 -51.70 9.23
N ARG A 275 196.33 -50.82 10.22
CA ARG A 275 195.19 -50.08 10.81
C ARG A 275 194.40 -49.29 9.75
N LYS A 276 195.08 -48.74 8.73
CA LYS A 276 194.45 -48.02 7.62
C LYS A 276 193.63 -48.95 6.71
N MET A 277 194.09 -50.17 6.45
CA MET A 277 193.35 -51.15 5.64
C MET A 277 192.03 -51.56 6.33
N SER A 278 192.06 -51.94 7.61
CA SER A 278 190.83 -52.31 8.34
C SER A 278 189.84 -51.14 8.43
N SER A 279 190.33 -49.91 8.57
CA SER A 279 189.48 -48.70 8.55
C SER A 279 188.75 -48.53 7.21
N LEU A 280 189.41 -48.78 6.07
CA LEU A 280 188.80 -48.67 4.74
C LEU A 280 187.81 -49.81 4.46
N GLN A 281 188.09 -51.02 4.95
CA GLN A 281 187.17 -52.16 4.85
C GLN A 281 185.85 -51.91 5.62
N SER A 282 185.89 -51.28 6.79
CA SER A 282 184.66 -50.89 7.52
C SER A 282 183.83 -49.90 6.71
N GLN A 283 184.45 -48.85 6.16
CA GLN A 283 183.75 -47.82 5.38
C GLN A 283 183.06 -48.39 4.13
N LEU A 284 183.66 -49.39 3.46
CA LEU A 284 183.03 -50.07 2.33
C LEU A 284 181.81 -50.92 2.71
N HIS A 285 181.77 -51.47 3.92
CA HIS A 285 180.62 -52.22 4.45
C HIS A 285 179.45 -51.30 4.82
N ASP A 286 179.74 -50.16 5.45
CA ASP A 286 178.72 -49.20 5.84
C ASP A 286 178.09 -48.52 4.62
N LEU A 287 178.89 -48.21 3.58
CA LEU A 287 178.37 -47.73 2.29
C LEU A 287 177.48 -48.76 1.58
N HIS A 288 177.78 -50.07 1.67
CA HIS A 288 176.90 -51.11 1.11
C HIS A 288 175.53 -51.16 1.80
N LYS A 289 175.48 -51.03 3.14
CA LYS A 289 174.21 -50.96 3.87
C LYS A 289 173.39 -49.74 3.45
N GLU A 290 174.03 -48.58 3.28
CA GLU A 290 173.34 -47.35 2.89
C GLU A 290 172.76 -47.47 1.47
N ILE A 291 173.45 -48.13 0.53
CA ILE A 291 172.91 -48.44 -0.81
C ILE A 291 171.68 -49.33 -0.71
N SER A 292 171.75 -50.48 -0.03
CA SER A 292 170.58 -51.38 0.14
C SER A 292 169.40 -50.70 0.85
N ARG A 293 169.67 -49.73 1.74
CA ARG A 293 168.64 -48.90 2.37
C ARG A 293 167.92 -48.01 1.34
N ARG A 294 168.66 -47.41 0.40
CA ARG A 294 168.09 -46.59 -0.69
C ARG A 294 167.30 -47.42 -1.71
N ASP A 295 167.76 -48.61 -2.07
CA ASP A 295 167.02 -49.50 -2.98
C ASP A 295 165.64 -49.90 -2.40
N SER A 296 165.58 -50.10 -1.08
CA SER A 296 164.31 -50.32 -0.37
C SER A 296 163.40 -49.08 -0.41
N GLU A 297 163.93 -47.87 -0.19
CA GLU A 297 163.15 -46.63 -0.30
C GLU A 297 162.55 -46.46 -1.71
N ILE A 298 163.37 -46.60 -2.76
CA ILE A 298 162.96 -46.50 -4.17
C ILE A 298 161.82 -47.48 -4.47
N THR A 299 161.91 -48.71 -3.98
CA THR A 299 160.87 -49.74 -4.17
C THR A 299 159.52 -49.32 -3.57
N THR A 300 159.51 -48.73 -2.37
CA THR A 300 158.26 -48.24 -1.74
C THR A 300 157.66 -47.03 -2.46
N HIS A 301 158.49 -46.14 -3.00
CA HIS A 301 158.01 -45.01 -3.80
C HIS A 301 157.39 -45.47 -5.13
N GLN A 302 157.95 -46.48 -5.80
CA GLN A 302 157.36 -47.07 -7.01
C GLN A 302 155.97 -47.68 -6.74
N GLN A 303 155.79 -48.40 -5.63
CA GLN A 303 154.48 -48.92 -5.21
C GLN A 303 153.47 -47.79 -4.94
N THR A 304 153.91 -46.72 -4.27
CA THR A 304 153.07 -45.55 -3.95
C THR A 304 152.58 -44.83 -5.22
N ILE A 305 153.46 -44.63 -6.20
CA ILE A 305 153.10 -44.03 -7.50
C ILE A 305 152.05 -44.89 -8.23
N LYS A 306 152.17 -46.22 -8.16
CA LYS A 306 151.25 -47.15 -8.82
C LYS A 306 149.83 -47.05 -8.25
N MET A 307 149.67 -47.02 -6.92
CA MET A 307 148.36 -46.77 -6.28
C MET A 307 147.76 -45.42 -6.69
N MET A 308 148.57 -44.36 -6.80
CA MET A 308 148.08 -43.04 -7.23
C MET A 308 147.56 -43.05 -8.67
N GLN A 309 148.22 -43.77 -9.58
CA GLN A 309 147.77 -43.94 -10.97
C GLN A 309 146.46 -44.74 -11.07
N GLU A 310 146.30 -45.79 -10.26
CA GLU A 310 145.06 -46.57 -10.18
C GLU A 310 143.90 -45.73 -9.61
N LYS A 311 144.15 -44.95 -8.55
CA LYS A 311 143.18 -44.01 -7.98
C LYS A 311 142.78 -42.89 -8.96
N GLN A 312 143.71 -42.39 -9.76
CA GLN A 312 143.43 -41.41 -10.82
C GLN A 312 142.50 -42.00 -11.89
N ARG A 313 142.73 -43.24 -12.33
CA ARG A 313 141.85 -43.94 -13.28
C ARG A 313 140.44 -44.13 -12.73
N TYR A 314 140.33 -44.53 -11.46
CA TYR A 314 139.03 -44.70 -10.79
C TYR A 314 138.22 -43.40 -10.77
N LEU A 315 138.82 -42.31 -10.28
CA LEU A 315 138.16 -40.99 -10.20
C LEU A 315 137.77 -40.43 -11.58
N SER A 316 138.61 -40.65 -12.60
CA SER A 316 138.28 -40.27 -13.99
C SER A 316 137.07 -41.05 -14.53
N GLY A 317 136.87 -42.30 -14.10
CA GLY A 317 135.69 -43.11 -14.43
C GLY A 317 134.42 -42.69 -13.69
N GLU A 318 134.54 -42.14 -12.47
CA GLU A 318 133.40 -41.53 -11.76
C GLU A 318 133.01 -40.17 -12.37
N SER A 319 133.96 -39.34 -12.81
CA SER A 319 133.67 -38.08 -13.50
C SER A 319 132.81 -38.28 -14.75
N GLY A 320 133.16 -39.26 -15.61
CA GLY A 320 132.37 -39.57 -16.81
C GLY A 320 130.93 -39.99 -16.49
N LYS A 321 130.72 -40.82 -15.45
CA LYS A 321 129.38 -41.19 -14.99
C LYS A 321 128.58 -39.99 -14.48
N ALA A 322 129.23 -39.07 -13.78
CA ALA A 322 128.60 -37.83 -13.32
C ALA A 322 128.20 -36.93 -14.51
N GLU A 323 129.04 -36.81 -15.53
CA GLU A 323 128.76 -36.05 -16.76
C GLU A 323 127.59 -36.64 -17.55
N ASP A 324 127.53 -37.97 -17.73
CA ASP A 324 126.38 -38.65 -18.35
C ASP A 324 125.09 -38.45 -17.55
N THR A 325 125.16 -38.53 -16.21
CA THR A 325 124.00 -38.26 -15.34
C THR A 325 123.52 -36.82 -15.46
N ILE A 326 124.44 -35.84 -15.49
CA ILE A 326 124.13 -34.42 -15.74
C ILE A 326 123.50 -34.22 -17.12
N ARG A 327 123.94 -34.97 -18.14
CA ARG A 327 123.38 -34.92 -19.49
C ARG A 327 121.96 -35.47 -19.55
N GLN A 328 121.68 -36.58 -18.86
CA GLN A 328 120.33 -37.14 -18.74
C GLN A 328 119.39 -36.16 -18.02
N LEU A 329 119.78 -35.62 -16.86
CA LEU A 329 118.99 -34.66 -16.11
C LEU A 329 118.71 -33.36 -16.91
N ARG A 330 119.65 -32.92 -17.76
CA ARG A 330 119.42 -31.79 -18.68
C ARG A 330 118.36 -32.09 -19.75
N ASN A 331 118.35 -33.31 -20.30
CA ASN A 331 117.33 -33.74 -21.26
C ASN A 331 115.95 -33.84 -20.59
N GLU A 332 115.87 -34.44 -19.39
CA GLU A 332 114.64 -34.55 -18.62
C GLU A 332 114.08 -33.17 -18.23
N LEU A 333 114.95 -32.24 -17.82
CA LEU A 333 114.59 -30.84 -17.57
C LEU A 333 114.07 -30.13 -18.85
N SER A 334 114.65 -30.44 -20.02
CA SER A 334 114.17 -29.91 -21.31
C SER A 334 112.76 -30.42 -21.64
N MET A 335 112.53 -31.73 -21.54
CA MET A 335 111.20 -32.32 -21.75
C MET A 335 110.17 -31.80 -20.73
N SER A 336 110.59 -31.54 -19.49
CA SER A 336 109.72 -30.95 -18.47
C SER A 336 109.35 -29.49 -18.76
N LYS A 337 110.27 -28.70 -19.34
CA LYS A 337 110.00 -27.32 -19.78
C LYS A 337 109.05 -27.28 -20.98
N GLU A 338 109.22 -28.19 -21.93
CA GLU A 338 108.33 -28.31 -23.09
C GLU A 338 106.90 -28.69 -22.67
N LYS A 339 106.76 -29.68 -21.78
CA LYS A 339 105.47 -30.03 -21.16
C LYS A 339 104.85 -28.87 -20.38
N PHE A 340 105.64 -28.11 -19.62
CA PHE A 340 105.15 -26.92 -18.91
C PHE A 340 104.69 -25.81 -19.89
N SER A 341 105.39 -25.63 -21.01
CA SER A 341 104.99 -24.70 -22.07
C SER A 341 103.66 -25.11 -22.71
N GLN A 342 103.45 -26.41 -22.95
CA GLN A 342 102.18 -26.93 -23.47
C GLN A 342 101.03 -26.72 -22.48
N VAL A 343 101.20 -27.13 -21.21
CA VAL A 343 100.19 -26.92 -20.16
C VAL A 343 99.88 -25.44 -19.94
N SER A 344 100.88 -24.56 -20.04
CA SER A 344 100.68 -23.10 -20.01
C SER A 344 99.83 -22.60 -21.19
N HIS A 345 100.02 -23.15 -22.39
CA HIS A 345 99.17 -22.87 -23.55
C HIS A 345 97.73 -23.35 -23.35
N ASP A 346 97.56 -24.57 -22.83
CA ASP A 346 96.24 -25.17 -22.58
C ASP A 346 95.48 -24.38 -21.50
N VAL A 347 96.15 -23.98 -20.41
CA VAL A 347 95.60 -23.09 -19.37
C VAL A 347 95.20 -21.73 -19.96
N ASN A 348 96.05 -21.10 -20.78
CA ASN A 348 95.71 -19.85 -21.47
C ASN A 348 94.48 -19.99 -22.40
N HIS A 349 94.33 -21.15 -23.05
CA HIS A 349 93.14 -21.46 -23.85
C HIS A 349 91.88 -21.61 -22.99
N TYR A 350 91.96 -22.37 -21.89
CA TYR A 350 90.83 -22.55 -20.97
C TYR A 350 90.44 -21.23 -20.27
N GLU A 351 91.40 -20.41 -19.83
CA GLU A 351 91.11 -19.07 -19.28
C GLU A 351 90.35 -18.19 -20.29
N ARG A 352 90.76 -18.17 -21.56
CA ARG A 352 90.05 -17.42 -22.61
C ARG A 352 88.62 -17.96 -22.81
N ARG A 353 88.45 -19.29 -22.83
CA ARG A 353 87.11 -19.88 -22.98
C ARG A 353 86.23 -19.64 -21.76
N ILE A 354 86.79 -19.66 -20.55
CA ILE A 354 86.10 -19.29 -19.31
C ILE A 354 85.61 -17.84 -19.40
N ARG A 355 86.48 -16.87 -19.74
CA ARG A 355 86.07 -15.47 -19.91
C ARG A 355 85.00 -15.27 -20.99
N THR A 356 85.01 -16.08 -22.04
CA THR A 356 83.95 -16.06 -23.06
C THR A 356 82.62 -16.58 -22.49
N LEU A 357 82.65 -17.71 -21.77
CA LEU A 357 81.48 -18.28 -21.11
C LEU A 357 80.94 -17.38 -19.99
N GLU A 358 81.79 -16.67 -19.26
CA GLU A 358 81.41 -15.68 -18.24
C GLU A 358 80.67 -14.50 -18.88
N ASN A 359 81.13 -14.02 -20.04
CA ASN A 359 80.44 -13.00 -20.82
C ASN A 359 79.11 -13.51 -21.40
N GLU A 360 79.09 -14.70 -22.01
CA GLU A 360 77.86 -15.36 -22.50
C GLU A 360 76.81 -15.49 -21.37
N ILE A 361 77.25 -15.86 -20.16
CA ILE A 361 76.41 -15.94 -18.95
C ILE A 361 75.97 -14.56 -18.46
N HIS A 362 76.82 -13.52 -18.57
CA HIS A 362 76.46 -12.16 -18.18
C HIS A 362 75.40 -11.57 -19.12
N GLU A 363 75.59 -11.70 -20.43
CA GLU A 363 74.62 -11.29 -21.44
C GLU A 363 73.29 -12.03 -21.28
N SER A 364 73.32 -13.36 -21.07
CA SER A 364 72.12 -14.15 -20.80
C SER A 364 71.39 -13.72 -19.52
N LYS A 365 72.13 -13.36 -18.46
CA LYS A 365 71.56 -12.81 -17.21
C LYS A 365 70.94 -11.43 -17.41
N ASP A 366 71.54 -10.56 -18.21
CA ASP A 366 71.02 -9.22 -18.48
C ASP A 366 69.81 -9.25 -19.45
N GLN A 367 69.81 -10.12 -20.45
CA GLN A 367 68.62 -10.44 -21.26
C GLN A 367 67.48 -10.97 -20.38
N ARG A 368 67.79 -11.88 -19.44
CA ARG A 368 66.79 -12.39 -18.49
C ARG A 368 66.28 -11.32 -17.52
N ARG A 369 67.13 -10.37 -17.09
CA ARG A 369 66.72 -9.20 -16.29
C ARG A 369 65.71 -8.36 -17.07
N LYS A 370 66.04 -7.98 -18.31
CA LYS A 370 65.17 -7.19 -19.20
C LYS A 370 63.83 -7.89 -19.47
N ALA A 371 63.85 -9.20 -19.75
CA ALA A 371 62.63 -9.98 -19.93
C ALA A 371 61.76 -10.05 -18.65
N LEU A 372 62.35 -10.11 -17.45
CA LEU A 372 61.62 -10.04 -16.18
C LEU A 372 61.05 -8.64 -15.91
N GLU A 373 61.77 -7.60 -16.30
CA GLU A 373 61.37 -6.19 -16.18
C GLU A 373 60.20 -5.86 -17.14
N GLU A 374 60.28 -6.31 -18.40
CA GLU A 374 59.18 -6.29 -19.37
C GLU A 374 57.96 -7.11 -18.90
N MET A 375 58.17 -8.31 -18.34
CA MET A 375 57.10 -9.09 -17.72
C MET A 375 56.45 -8.37 -16.54
N GLY A 376 57.23 -7.68 -15.71
CA GLY A 376 56.72 -6.87 -14.59
C GLY A 376 55.86 -5.71 -15.08
N ILE A 377 56.33 -4.96 -16.10
CA ILE A 377 55.58 -3.87 -16.73
C ILE A 377 54.28 -4.38 -17.36
N LEU A 378 54.32 -5.54 -18.04
CA LEU A 378 53.12 -6.15 -18.63
C LEU A 378 52.14 -6.67 -17.57
N GLN A 379 52.62 -7.27 -16.48
CA GLN A 379 51.78 -7.71 -15.36
C GLN A 379 51.13 -6.53 -14.66
N GLU A 380 51.86 -5.44 -14.41
CA GLU A 380 51.31 -4.24 -13.78
C GLU A 380 50.27 -3.57 -14.69
N ARG A 381 50.53 -3.48 -16.00
CA ARG A 381 49.56 -2.94 -16.97
C ARG A 381 48.29 -3.79 -17.08
N ILE A 382 48.40 -5.12 -16.91
CA ILE A 382 47.24 -6.01 -16.79
C ILE A 382 46.51 -5.78 -15.45
N ARG A 383 47.24 -5.57 -14.34
CA ARG A 383 46.68 -5.26 -13.02
C ARG A 383 45.92 -3.94 -13.01
N GLU A 384 46.46 -2.89 -13.63
CA GLU A 384 45.81 -1.59 -13.84
C GLU A 384 44.54 -1.72 -14.69
N SER A 385 44.61 -2.47 -15.80
CA SER A 385 43.45 -2.74 -16.67
C SER A 385 42.35 -3.51 -15.92
N GLN A 386 42.71 -4.49 -15.08
CA GLN A 386 41.77 -5.22 -14.23
C GLN A 386 41.18 -4.34 -13.12
N LEU A 387 41.96 -3.46 -12.49
CA LEU A 387 41.46 -2.47 -11.53
C LEU A 387 40.44 -1.53 -12.20
N SER A 388 40.82 -0.90 -13.30
CA SER A 388 39.92 0.00 -14.06
C SER A 388 38.63 -0.71 -14.47
N THR A 389 38.70 -1.97 -14.91
CA THR A 389 37.52 -2.77 -15.24
C THR A 389 36.65 -3.06 -14.02
N LYS A 390 37.24 -3.37 -12.86
CA LYS A 390 36.52 -3.57 -11.59
C LYS A 390 35.86 -2.27 -11.13
N ASP A 391 36.55 -1.14 -11.24
CA ASP A 391 36.04 0.17 -10.81
C ASP A 391 34.85 0.60 -11.68
N HIS A 392 34.92 0.40 -13.00
CA HIS A 392 33.77 0.56 -13.89
C HIS A 392 32.60 -0.38 -13.51
N HIS A 393 32.90 -1.61 -13.08
CA HIS A 393 31.88 -2.57 -12.66
C HIS A 393 31.22 -2.18 -11.33
N GLU A 394 31.96 -1.60 -10.38
CA GLU A 394 31.42 -1.08 -9.12
C GLU A 394 30.64 0.22 -9.33
N VAL A 395 31.07 1.11 -10.22
CA VAL A 395 30.27 2.27 -10.65
C VAL A 395 28.94 1.80 -11.26
N LEU A 396 28.96 0.87 -12.23
CA LEU A 396 27.75 0.30 -12.82
C LEU A 396 26.84 -0.39 -11.79
N LYS A 397 27.42 -1.12 -10.83
CA LYS A 397 26.68 -1.77 -9.75
C LYS A 397 26.03 -0.75 -8.80
N SER A 398 26.72 0.35 -8.49
CA SER A 398 26.17 1.44 -7.67
C SER A 398 25.05 2.20 -8.39
N GLU A 399 25.18 2.39 -9.70
CA GLU A 399 24.17 3.05 -10.54
C GLU A 399 22.93 2.14 -10.75
N LEU A 400 23.12 0.83 -10.88
CA LEU A 400 22.01 -0.14 -10.87
C LEU A 400 21.29 -0.14 -9.52
N ALA A 401 22.02 -0.16 -8.39
CA ALA A 401 21.40 -0.09 -7.06
C ALA A 401 20.59 1.19 -6.87
N ARG A 402 21.12 2.36 -7.27
CA ARG A 402 20.39 3.65 -7.26
C ARG A 402 19.14 3.62 -8.14
N ARG A 403 19.19 2.94 -9.29
CA ARG A 403 18.03 2.76 -10.18
C ARG A 403 16.99 1.83 -9.57
N ASP A 404 17.39 0.73 -8.93
CA ASP A 404 16.49 -0.17 -8.22
C ASP A 404 15.82 0.52 -7.02
N ASP A 405 16.56 1.30 -6.23
CA ASP A 405 16.00 2.15 -5.16
C ASP A 405 15.00 3.17 -5.71
N THR A 406 15.32 3.80 -6.84
CA THR A 406 14.43 4.74 -7.53
C THR A 406 13.18 4.04 -8.06
N ILE A 407 13.30 2.85 -8.63
CA ILE A 407 12.19 2.03 -9.10
C ILE A 407 11.32 1.56 -7.92
N GLN A 408 11.92 1.15 -6.80
CA GLN A 408 11.18 0.81 -5.58
C GLN A 408 10.45 2.02 -4.99
N LYS A 409 11.05 3.21 -5.02
CA LYS A 409 10.39 4.44 -4.62
C LYS A 409 9.20 4.74 -5.54
N LEU A 410 9.42 4.77 -6.85
CA LEU A 410 8.35 5.01 -7.84
C LEU A 410 7.22 3.97 -7.75
N ARG A 411 7.53 2.69 -7.44
CA ARG A 411 6.50 1.67 -7.16
C ARG A 411 5.68 1.98 -5.92
N ARG A 412 6.31 2.43 -4.82
CA ARG A 412 5.60 2.87 -3.60
C ARG A 412 4.78 4.13 -3.85
N ASP A 413 5.32 5.11 -4.58
CA ASP A 413 4.64 6.35 -4.93
C ASP A 413 3.41 6.05 -5.84
N VAL A 414 3.53 5.11 -6.79
CA VAL A 414 2.40 4.62 -7.60
C VAL A 414 1.36 3.88 -6.76
N LEU A 415 1.76 3.04 -5.80
CA LEU A 415 0.83 2.34 -4.92
C LEU A 415 0.02 3.34 -4.07
N GLN A 416 0.68 4.34 -3.49
CA GLN A 416 0.01 5.42 -2.74
C GLN A 416 -0.90 6.29 -3.62
N LEU A 417 -0.59 6.45 -4.91
CA LEU A 417 -1.47 7.14 -5.85
C LEU A 417 -2.67 6.27 -6.24
N GLN A 418 -2.54 4.94 -6.28
CA GLN A 418 -3.66 4.02 -6.45
C GLN A 418 -4.56 4.01 -5.21
N GLU A 419 -3.99 3.90 -4.00
CA GLU A 419 -4.72 4.01 -2.73
C GLU A 419 -5.50 5.34 -2.63
N LYS A 420 -4.88 6.46 -2.98
CA LYS A 420 -5.54 7.79 -3.01
C LYS A 420 -6.62 7.89 -4.08
N ARG A 421 -6.40 7.32 -5.28
CA ARG A 421 -7.44 7.24 -6.32
C ARG A 421 -8.63 6.44 -5.83
N ASP A 422 -8.40 5.28 -5.21
CA ASP A 422 -9.46 4.37 -4.81
C ASP A 422 -10.25 4.90 -3.61
N ALA A 423 -9.60 5.60 -2.69
CA ALA A 423 -10.26 6.41 -1.67
C ALA A 423 -11.13 7.53 -2.29
N ALA A 424 -10.58 8.30 -3.24
CA ALA A 424 -11.33 9.39 -3.91
C ALA A 424 -12.50 8.87 -4.77
N VAL A 425 -12.38 7.68 -5.37
CA VAL A 425 -13.49 7.00 -6.07
C VAL A 425 -14.55 6.54 -5.08
N SER A 426 -14.17 5.97 -3.94
CA SER A 426 -15.13 5.60 -2.87
C SER A 426 -15.84 6.83 -2.28
N GLU A 427 -15.15 7.96 -2.17
CA GLU A 427 -15.74 9.23 -1.74
C GLU A 427 -16.70 9.79 -2.81
N LEU A 428 -16.34 9.73 -4.09
CA LEU A 428 -17.24 10.06 -5.21
C LEU A 428 -18.50 9.20 -5.23
N ASP A 429 -18.37 7.88 -5.02
CA ASP A 429 -19.51 6.96 -4.90
C ASP A 429 -20.40 7.28 -3.70
N GLN A 430 -19.81 7.70 -2.57
CA GLN A 430 -20.56 8.14 -1.40
C GLN A 430 -21.30 9.46 -1.67
N GLN A 431 -20.65 10.45 -2.30
CA GLN A 431 -21.28 11.71 -2.70
C GLN A 431 -22.39 11.48 -3.74
N ALA A 432 -22.20 10.56 -4.69
CA ALA A 432 -23.23 10.20 -5.66
C ALA A 432 -24.48 9.58 -5.00
N ARG A 433 -24.30 8.77 -3.95
CA ARG A 433 -25.42 8.25 -3.13
C ARG A 433 -26.15 9.38 -2.39
N ILE A 434 -25.40 10.29 -1.76
CA ILE A 434 -25.97 11.47 -1.07
C ILE A 434 -26.75 12.35 -2.05
N VAL A 435 -26.19 12.65 -3.24
CA VAL A 435 -26.85 13.44 -4.28
C VAL A 435 -28.14 12.78 -4.76
N ASN A 436 -28.16 11.45 -4.97
CA ASN A 436 -29.39 10.73 -5.31
C ASN A 436 -30.41 10.78 -4.16
N GLN A 437 -29.99 10.56 -2.91
CA GLN A 437 -30.87 10.62 -1.75
C GLN A 437 -31.50 12.02 -1.55
N VAL A 438 -30.71 13.08 -1.75
CA VAL A 438 -31.20 14.47 -1.74
C VAL A 438 -32.11 14.77 -2.93
N LYS A 439 -31.87 14.16 -4.11
CA LYS A 439 -32.72 14.28 -5.30
C LYS A 439 -34.07 13.59 -5.11
N ASP A 440 -34.10 12.43 -4.45
CA ASP A 440 -35.33 11.72 -4.11
C ASP A 440 -36.11 12.44 -3.01
N GLN A 441 -35.43 12.99 -1.99
CA GLN A 441 -36.04 13.88 -0.99
C GLN A 441 -36.63 15.15 -1.64
N LYS A 442 -35.88 15.80 -2.55
CA LYS A 442 -36.36 16.95 -3.32
C LYS A 442 -37.62 16.58 -4.12
N LYS A 443 -37.62 15.43 -4.81
CA LYS A 443 -38.81 14.97 -5.54
C LYS A 443 -40.00 14.74 -4.60
N HIS A 444 -39.81 14.10 -3.45
CA HIS A 444 -40.91 13.90 -2.48
C HIS A 444 -41.46 15.25 -1.97
N LEU A 445 -40.60 16.24 -1.73
CA LEU A 445 -41.03 17.59 -1.35
C LEU A 445 -41.76 18.31 -2.50
N GLU A 446 -41.33 18.15 -3.75
CA GLU A 446 -42.03 18.69 -4.92
C GLU A 446 -43.40 18.01 -5.13
N ASP A 447 -43.48 16.68 -5.01
CA ASP A 447 -44.73 15.92 -5.06
C ASP A 447 -45.69 16.32 -3.91
N GLU A 448 -45.16 16.64 -2.73
CA GLU A 448 -45.95 17.07 -1.56
C GLU A 448 -46.41 18.53 -1.67
N ILE A 449 -45.57 19.43 -2.20
CA ILE A 449 -45.97 20.79 -2.57
C ILE A 449 -47.13 20.76 -3.57
N HIS A 450 -47.05 19.95 -4.65
CA HIS A 450 -48.15 19.83 -5.61
C HIS A 450 -49.45 19.31 -4.97
N ARG A 451 -49.38 18.39 -3.99
CA ARG A 451 -50.57 17.95 -3.22
C ARG A 451 -51.13 19.06 -2.33
N LEU A 452 -50.27 19.88 -1.72
CA LEU A 452 -50.68 21.01 -0.87
C LEU A 452 -51.26 22.16 -1.70
N GLU A 453 -50.72 22.43 -2.88
CA GLU A 453 -51.27 23.40 -3.84
C GLU A 453 -52.65 22.93 -4.37
N ALA A 454 -52.81 21.65 -4.70
CA ALA A 454 -54.11 21.09 -5.08
C ALA A 454 -55.14 21.16 -3.93
N LYS A 455 -54.72 20.98 -2.68
CA LYS A 455 -55.56 21.19 -1.49
C LYS A 455 -55.92 22.66 -1.26
N ASN A 456 -54.95 23.58 -1.38
CA ASN A 456 -55.22 25.01 -1.25
C ASN A 456 -56.20 25.47 -2.33
N LYS A 457 -56.02 25.04 -3.58
CA LYS A 457 -56.94 25.37 -4.67
C LYS A 457 -58.36 24.85 -4.42
N THR A 458 -58.52 23.63 -3.91
CA THR A 458 -59.84 23.10 -3.55
C THR A 458 -60.46 23.85 -2.36
N PHE A 459 -59.67 24.25 -1.37
CA PHE A 459 -60.15 25.15 -0.30
C PHE A 459 -60.49 26.57 -0.81
N GLU A 460 -59.80 27.09 -1.83
CA GLU A 460 -60.14 28.37 -2.48
C GLU A 460 -61.46 28.27 -3.25
N ASP A 461 -61.66 27.20 -4.03
CA ASP A 461 -62.91 26.92 -4.75
C ASP A 461 -64.09 26.73 -3.75
N GLU A 462 -63.88 26.00 -2.65
CA GLU A 462 -64.84 25.87 -1.55
C GLU A 462 -65.15 27.21 -0.87
N LEU A 463 -64.13 28.05 -0.61
CA LEU A 463 -64.30 29.37 -0.01
C LEU A 463 -65.05 30.34 -0.94
N ILE A 464 -64.81 30.26 -2.25
CA ILE A 464 -65.56 31.02 -3.27
C ILE A 464 -67.01 30.57 -3.30
N SER A 465 -67.27 29.26 -3.31
CA SER A 465 -68.61 28.68 -3.26
C SER A 465 -69.37 29.09 -1.99
N CYS A 466 -68.70 29.00 -0.82
CA CYS A 466 -69.29 29.36 0.47
C CYS A 466 -69.54 30.88 0.60
N LYS A 467 -68.68 31.73 0.03
CA LYS A 467 -68.94 33.18 -0.09
C LYS A 467 -70.17 33.47 -0.95
N LYS A 468 -70.31 32.79 -2.10
CA LYS A 468 -71.46 32.93 -3.00
C LYS A 468 -72.77 32.54 -2.31
N ALA A 469 -72.78 31.39 -1.63
CA ALA A 469 -73.93 30.95 -0.83
C ALA A 469 -74.26 31.91 0.33
N TYR A 470 -73.25 32.52 0.96
CA TYR A 470 -73.45 33.54 1.98
C TYR A 470 -74.06 34.83 1.43
N ASP A 471 -73.58 35.35 0.29
CA ASP A 471 -74.16 36.55 -0.32
C ASP A 471 -75.57 36.29 -0.91
N GLU A 472 -75.85 35.09 -1.41
CA GLU A 472 -77.21 34.65 -1.78
C GLU A 472 -78.15 34.61 -0.56
N ALA A 473 -77.75 33.94 0.52
CA ALA A 473 -78.52 33.90 1.78
C ALA A 473 -78.72 35.29 2.39
N LYS A 474 -77.76 36.20 2.23
CA LYS A 474 -77.82 37.60 2.67
C LYS A 474 -78.72 38.46 1.79
N MET A 475 -78.83 38.17 0.48
CA MET A 475 -79.87 38.75 -0.36
C MET A 475 -81.27 38.30 0.07
N ASP A 476 -81.46 37.02 0.38
CA ASP A 476 -82.73 36.51 0.89
C ASP A 476 -83.08 37.03 2.29
N ALA A 477 -82.08 37.22 3.16
CA ALA A 477 -82.25 37.90 4.44
C ALA A 477 -82.71 39.36 4.23
N ASN A 478 -82.08 40.12 3.33
CA ASN A 478 -82.50 41.49 3.03
C ASN A 478 -83.90 41.54 2.37
N SER A 479 -84.24 40.55 1.54
CA SER A 479 -85.56 40.37 0.91
C SER A 479 -86.65 40.06 1.95
N THR A 480 -86.36 39.20 2.93
CA THR A 480 -87.28 38.86 4.02
C THR A 480 -87.42 39.97 5.04
N VAL A 481 -86.34 40.69 5.39
CA VAL A 481 -86.42 41.94 6.18
C VAL A 481 -87.27 42.98 5.46
N SER A 482 -87.08 43.20 4.16
CA SER A 482 -87.89 44.15 3.37
C SER A 482 -89.38 43.79 3.35
N LYS A 483 -89.71 42.48 3.33
CA LYS A 483 -91.09 41.99 3.48
C LYS A 483 -91.61 42.18 4.90
N MET A 484 -90.78 41.94 5.92
CA MET A 484 -91.11 42.12 7.33
C MET A 484 -91.43 43.59 7.64
N THR A 485 -90.58 44.54 7.26
CA THR A 485 -90.84 45.98 7.44
C THR A 485 -92.11 46.44 6.71
N ARG A 486 -92.45 45.82 5.58
CA ARG A 486 -93.71 46.07 4.87
C ARG A 486 -94.92 45.55 5.66
N MET A 487 -94.86 44.32 6.16
CA MET A 487 -95.89 43.74 7.03
C MET A 487 -96.01 44.48 8.38
N GLU A 488 -94.92 45.02 8.91
CA GLU A 488 -94.92 45.89 10.09
C GLU A 488 -95.62 47.22 9.79
N GLY A 489 -95.39 47.83 8.62
CA GLY A 489 -96.13 49.01 8.17
C GLY A 489 -97.64 48.75 7.97
N GLU A 490 -97.99 47.58 7.44
CA GLU A 490 -99.38 47.13 7.29
C GLU A 490 -100.03 46.88 8.68
N MET A 491 -99.31 46.26 9.63
CA MET A 491 -99.70 46.13 11.03
C MET A 491 -99.85 47.48 11.74
N GLN A 492 -98.98 48.44 11.48
CA GLN A 492 -99.06 49.80 12.02
C GLN A 492 -100.32 50.52 11.51
N SER A 493 -100.63 50.36 10.22
CA SER A 493 -101.85 50.88 9.58
C SER A 493 -103.11 50.24 10.17
N LEU A 494 -103.15 48.90 10.30
CA LEU A 494 -104.26 48.18 10.94
C LEU A 494 -104.44 48.57 12.41
N ARG A 495 -103.35 48.80 13.15
CA ARG A 495 -103.40 49.32 14.53
C ARG A 495 -103.95 50.75 14.60
N SER A 496 -103.65 51.61 13.62
CA SER A 496 -104.30 52.93 13.51
C SER A 496 -105.79 52.79 13.24
N GLN A 497 -106.19 52.00 12.23
CA GLN A 497 -107.60 51.77 11.91
C GLN A 497 -108.38 51.17 13.10
N HIS A 498 -107.75 50.30 13.89
CA HIS A 498 -108.32 49.77 15.13
C HIS A 498 -108.44 50.83 16.23
N ALA A 499 -107.47 51.74 16.37
CA ALA A 499 -107.54 52.87 17.29
C ALA A 499 -108.63 53.89 16.88
N ASP A 500 -108.76 54.18 15.58
CA ASP A 500 -109.83 55.02 15.03
C ASP A 500 -111.21 54.38 15.25
N SER A 501 -111.32 53.05 15.05
CA SER A 501 -112.52 52.27 15.35
C SER A 501 -112.88 52.32 16.83
N LEU A 502 -111.89 52.18 17.74
CA LEU A 502 -112.09 52.35 19.17
C LEU A 502 -112.53 53.78 19.53
N ALA A 503 -111.94 54.81 18.91
CA ALA A 503 -112.37 56.20 19.12
C ALA A 503 -113.81 56.46 18.60
N GLN A 504 -114.24 55.75 17.56
CA GLN A 504 -115.61 55.80 17.05
C GLN A 504 -116.60 55.03 17.95
N ILE A 505 -116.20 53.88 18.51
CA ILE A 505 -116.92 53.17 19.57
C ILE A 505 -117.04 54.06 20.84
N GLN A 506 -116.00 54.79 21.21
CA GLN A 506 -116.02 55.74 22.32
C GLN A 506 -117.01 56.89 22.07
N LYS A 507 -117.06 57.44 20.85
CA LYS A 507 -118.06 58.45 20.45
C LYS A 507 -119.49 57.90 20.50
N LEU A 508 -119.72 56.66 20.07
CA LEU A 508 -121.04 56.00 20.18
C LEU A 508 -121.42 55.74 21.63
N THR A 509 -120.48 55.28 22.47
CA THR A 509 -120.68 55.04 23.91
C THR A 509 -121.01 56.34 24.65
N ASN A 510 -120.28 57.42 24.37
CA ASN A 510 -120.54 58.76 24.91
C ASN A 510 -121.88 59.36 24.41
N SER A 511 -122.42 58.85 23.30
CA SER A 511 -123.76 59.23 22.80
C SER A 511 -124.85 58.41 23.49
N LEU A 512 -124.61 57.11 23.72
CA LEU A 512 -125.52 56.22 24.45
C LEU A 512 -125.69 56.68 25.91
N GLN A 513 -124.60 57.01 26.60
CA GLN A 513 -124.64 57.55 27.97
C GLN A 513 -125.46 58.84 28.08
N LYS A 514 -125.54 59.66 27.02
CA LYS A 514 -126.36 60.89 27.01
C LYS A 514 -127.86 60.63 26.83
N LEU A 515 -128.27 59.49 26.29
CA LEU A 515 -129.68 59.05 26.31
C LEU A 515 -130.03 58.24 27.57
N GLN A 516 -129.05 57.60 28.22
CA GLN A 516 -129.29 56.70 29.35
C GLN A 516 -129.51 57.41 30.70
N ILE A 517 -129.29 58.73 30.77
CA ILE A 517 -129.43 59.54 31.99
C ILE A 517 -130.86 60.09 32.19
N SER A 518 -131.74 60.07 31.19
CA SER A 518 -133.13 60.57 31.30
C SER A 518 -134.20 59.47 31.47
N SER A 519 -133.82 58.24 31.76
CA SER A 519 -134.75 57.09 31.88
C SER A 519 -134.35 56.10 32.96
N LYS A 520 -134.12 56.59 34.19
CA LYS A 520 -133.73 55.76 35.35
C LYS A 520 -134.30 56.18 36.71
N ASP A 521 -135.48 56.81 36.74
CA ASP A 521 -136.21 57.20 37.96
C ASP A 521 -137.61 56.53 38.08
N THR A 522 -137.86 55.43 37.37
CA THR A 522 -139.15 54.71 37.37
C THR A 522 -139.00 53.19 37.36
N ARG A 523 -138.32 52.62 38.38
CA ARG A 523 -138.49 51.19 38.70
C ARG A 523 -138.15 50.71 40.12
N ASP A 524 -137.35 51.44 40.90
CA ASP A 524 -137.01 51.03 42.28
C ASP A 524 -138.13 51.37 43.30
N CYS A 525 -139.39 51.33 42.86
CA CYS A 525 -140.57 51.48 43.69
C CYS A 525 -141.80 50.77 43.08
N LEU A 526 -141.93 49.47 43.35
CA LEU A 526 -143.21 48.79 43.64
C LEU A 526 -143.00 47.33 44.09
N THR A 527 -142.21 47.14 45.15
CA THR A 527 -142.18 45.88 45.92
C THR A 527 -143.45 45.76 46.78
N SER A 528 -144.64 45.82 46.15
CA SER A 528 -145.93 45.87 46.85
C SER A 528 -147.15 45.51 45.97
N GLU A 529 -147.13 44.38 45.24
CA GLU A 529 -148.34 43.87 44.56
C GLU A 529 -148.55 42.34 44.61
N VAL A 530 -147.89 41.64 45.55
CA VAL A 530 -148.17 40.21 45.84
C VAL A 530 -148.44 39.98 47.34
N ALA A 531 -148.68 41.05 48.10
CA ALA A 531 -149.00 40.99 49.53
C ALA A 531 -150.50 40.70 49.81
N GLU A 532 -151.37 40.70 48.79
CA GLU A 532 -152.84 40.69 48.99
C GLU A 532 -153.62 39.72 48.08
N ARG A 533 -153.03 38.56 47.73
CA ARG A 533 -153.81 37.36 47.35
C ARG A 533 -153.22 36.11 48.02
N HIS A 534 -153.96 35.35 48.84
CA HIS A 534 -155.41 35.44 49.10
C HIS A 534 -155.84 34.69 50.39
N ASP A 535 -156.85 35.19 51.09
CA ASP A 535 -157.49 34.53 52.25
C ASP A 535 -158.27 33.23 51.92
N ASN A 536 -158.17 32.72 50.69
CA ASN A 536 -158.58 31.35 50.36
C ASN A 536 -157.82 30.29 51.20
N ILE A 537 -156.71 30.66 51.84
CA ILE A 537 -156.00 29.92 52.89
C ILE A 537 -156.94 29.42 54.01
N VAL A 538 -158.07 30.08 54.28
CA VAL A 538 -158.97 29.72 55.38
C VAL A 538 -159.92 28.55 55.05
N LYS A 539 -160.26 28.31 53.78
CA LYS A 539 -161.28 27.28 53.41
C LYS A 539 -160.71 25.91 53.04
N LEU A 540 -159.49 25.82 52.49
CA LEU A 540 -158.87 24.53 52.15
C LEU A 540 -158.09 23.88 53.32
N ARG A 541 -158.05 24.53 54.48
CA ARG A 541 -157.39 24.00 55.70
C ARG A 541 -157.99 22.69 56.23
N ASN A 542 -159.21 22.32 55.84
CA ASN A 542 -159.86 21.09 56.29
C ASN A 542 -159.53 19.86 55.42
N GLU A 543 -159.14 20.05 54.16
CA GLU A 543 -158.79 18.94 53.24
C GLU A 543 -157.32 18.55 53.33
N ASN A 544 -156.46 19.47 53.80
CA ASN A 544 -155.01 19.26 53.90
C ASN A 544 -154.61 18.16 54.92
N ARG A 545 -155.54 17.73 55.79
CA ARG A 545 -155.27 16.76 56.88
C ARG A 545 -155.10 15.32 56.38
N ASP A 546 -155.77 14.95 55.29
CA ASP A 546 -155.79 13.56 54.77
C ASP A 546 -154.62 13.28 53.79
N ILE A 547 -153.80 14.29 53.51
CA ILE A 547 -152.62 14.20 52.61
C ILE A 547 -151.31 14.08 53.41
N GLU A 548 -151.22 14.69 54.60
CA GLU A 548 -150.02 14.66 55.45
C GLU A 548 -149.61 13.23 55.87
N GLU A 549 -150.55 12.30 55.97
CA GLU A 549 -150.28 10.89 56.30
C GLU A 549 -149.43 10.20 55.22
N LYS A 550 -149.73 10.46 53.93
CA LYS A 550 -149.03 9.83 52.79
C LYS A 550 -147.63 10.41 52.54
N LEU A 551 -147.37 11.64 53.00
CA LEU A 551 -146.04 12.24 52.91
C LEU A 551 -145.03 11.57 53.87
N ARG A 552 -145.52 10.99 54.97
CA ARG A 552 -144.71 10.41 56.04
C ARG A 552 -143.96 9.14 55.62
N GLU A 553 -144.54 8.33 54.73
CA GLU A 553 -143.92 7.12 54.18
C GLU A 553 -142.79 7.44 53.17
N ALA A 554 -142.97 8.48 52.34
CA ALA A 554 -141.99 8.87 51.33
C ALA A 554 -140.65 9.32 51.94
N LEU A 555 -140.68 9.98 53.10
CA LEU A 555 -139.49 10.47 53.80
C LEU A 555 -138.60 9.34 54.34
N ALA A 556 -139.17 8.18 54.71
CA ALA A 556 -138.39 7.03 55.18
C ALA A 556 -137.47 6.48 54.08
N SER A 557 -137.97 6.40 52.83
CA SER A 557 -137.21 5.92 51.67
C SER A 557 -136.04 6.84 51.29
N ALA A 558 -136.16 8.15 51.54
CA ALA A 558 -135.10 9.13 51.30
C ALA A 558 -133.91 8.96 52.28
N SER A 559 -134.18 8.64 53.54
CA SER A 559 -133.15 8.51 54.59
C SER A 559 -132.12 7.43 54.25
N HIS A 560 -132.58 6.23 53.89
CA HIS A 560 -131.71 5.07 53.63
C HIS A 560 -130.73 5.31 52.46
N ARG A 561 -131.16 6.05 51.42
CA ARG A 561 -130.28 6.42 50.29
C ARG A 561 -129.16 7.38 50.69
N GLY A 562 -129.37 8.20 51.74
CA GLY A 562 -128.35 9.09 52.28
C GLY A 562 -127.18 8.35 52.95
N GLU A 563 -127.46 7.21 53.58
CA GLU A 563 -126.44 6.40 54.27
C GLU A 563 -125.48 5.71 53.29
N VAL A 564 -126.01 5.15 52.19
CA VAL A 564 -125.20 4.53 51.12
C VAL A 564 -124.26 5.56 50.47
N ILE A 565 -124.74 6.79 50.24
CA ILE A 565 -123.91 7.88 49.70
C ILE A 565 -122.78 8.28 50.68
N LYS A 566 -122.97 8.12 51.98
CA LYS A 566 -121.93 8.37 52.98
C LYS A 566 -120.83 7.29 52.92
N GLN A 567 -121.21 6.01 52.90
CA GLN A 567 -120.25 4.90 52.84
C GLN A 567 -119.34 5.01 51.61
N LEU A 568 -119.90 5.26 50.42
CA LEU A 568 -119.12 5.44 49.18
C LEU A 568 -118.14 6.63 49.24
N ARG A 569 -118.46 7.70 49.98
CA ARG A 569 -117.56 8.84 50.18
C ARG A 569 -116.40 8.50 51.13
N ASP A 570 -116.67 7.74 52.18
CA ASP A 570 -115.64 7.30 53.13
C ASP A 570 -114.68 6.27 52.49
N GLU A 571 -115.15 5.41 51.58
CA GLU A 571 -114.30 4.54 50.76
C GLU A 571 -113.42 5.31 49.78
N ILE A 572 -113.98 6.27 49.02
CA ILE A 572 -113.20 7.14 48.12
C ILE A 572 -112.08 7.87 48.89
N LYS A 573 -112.38 8.32 50.12
CA LYS A 573 -111.41 8.98 51.00
C LYS A 573 -110.28 8.04 51.46
N GLN A 574 -110.54 6.76 51.71
CA GLN A 574 -109.48 5.77 51.97
C GLN A 574 -108.59 5.56 50.74
N TYR A 575 -109.17 5.43 49.54
CA TYR A 575 -108.38 5.24 48.31
C TYR A 575 -107.52 6.47 47.99
N GLN A 576 -108.03 7.69 48.20
CA GLN A 576 -107.24 8.92 48.09
C GLN A 576 -106.04 8.93 49.05
N GLY A 577 -106.21 8.45 50.29
CA GLY A 577 -105.10 8.30 51.25
C GLY A 577 -104.01 7.35 50.74
N LYS A 578 -104.41 6.16 50.27
CA LYS A 578 -103.47 5.15 49.71
C LYS A 578 -102.73 5.67 48.47
N VAL A 579 -103.37 6.46 47.63
CA VAL A 579 -102.74 7.11 46.46
C VAL A 579 -101.71 8.15 46.91
N GLN A 580 -102.01 9.00 47.90
CA GLN A 580 -101.04 9.97 48.42
C GLN A 580 -99.83 9.31 49.10
N GLU A 581 -100.05 8.22 49.83
CA GLU A 581 -98.97 7.44 50.44
C GLU A 581 -98.09 6.75 49.39
N SER A 582 -98.70 6.23 48.32
CA SER A 582 -97.97 5.67 47.17
C SER A 582 -97.15 6.74 46.45
N GLN A 583 -97.72 7.94 46.23
CA GLN A 583 -97.02 9.06 45.59
C GLN A 583 -95.77 9.47 46.39
N ARG A 584 -95.89 9.70 47.71
CA ARG A 584 -94.74 10.03 48.56
C ARG A 584 -93.62 9.00 48.49
N LYS A 585 -93.97 7.73 48.28
CA LYS A 585 -93.00 6.64 48.14
C LYS A 585 -92.29 6.67 46.78
N ILE A 586 -93.00 7.03 45.70
CA ILE A 586 -92.41 7.31 44.39
C ILE A 586 -91.49 8.53 44.49
N ASP A 587 -91.94 9.64 45.07
CA ASP A 587 -91.16 10.88 45.24
C ASP A 587 -89.83 10.61 46.00
N SER A 588 -89.86 9.74 47.00
CA SER A 588 -88.68 9.30 47.76
C SER A 588 -87.73 8.45 46.91
N MET A 589 -88.26 7.51 46.12
CA MET A 589 -87.45 6.65 45.25
C MET A 589 -86.82 7.43 44.08
N ASP A 590 -87.50 8.45 43.55
CA ASP A 590 -86.93 9.36 42.54
C ASP A 590 -85.78 10.22 43.12
N GLN A 591 -85.87 10.65 44.38
CA GLN A 591 -84.74 11.33 45.05
C GLN A 591 -83.54 10.40 45.27
N GLU A 592 -83.76 9.15 45.66
CA GLU A 592 -82.70 8.13 45.76
C GLU A 592 -82.09 7.83 44.38
N LEU A 593 -82.90 7.75 43.33
CA LEU A 593 -82.44 7.56 41.95
C LEU A 593 -81.60 8.76 41.47
N GLN A 594 -82.00 9.99 41.77
CA GLN A 594 -81.22 11.20 41.46
C GLN A 594 -79.89 11.24 42.22
N GLN A 595 -79.85 10.84 43.50
CA GLN A 595 -78.59 10.71 44.25
C GLN A 595 -77.70 9.61 43.68
N CYS A 596 -78.26 8.48 43.26
CA CYS A 596 -77.50 7.42 42.62
C CYS A 596 -76.93 7.85 41.26
N ASN A 597 -77.73 8.54 40.43
CA ASN A 597 -77.31 9.01 39.11
C ASN A 597 -76.27 10.14 39.18
N SER A 598 -76.39 11.06 40.15
CA SER A 598 -75.38 12.09 40.40
C SER A 598 -74.06 11.52 40.92
N ARG A 599 -74.09 10.46 41.75
CA ARG A 599 -72.87 9.70 42.12
C ARG A 599 -72.26 8.96 40.94
N TYR A 600 -73.07 8.29 40.12
CA TYR A 600 -72.62 7.58 38.92
C TYR A 600 -71.95 8.52 37.91
N THR A 601 -72.58 9.66 37.61
CA THR A 601 -72.00 10.66 36.69
C THR A 601 -70.76 11.37 37.26
N ALA A 602 -70.62 11.46 38.59
CA ALA A 602 -69.37 11.90 39.22
C ALA A 602 -68.25 10.84 39.08
N GLN A 603 -68.56 9.56 39.26
CA GLN A 603 -67.59 8.47 39.06
C GLN A 603 -67.17 8.32 37.59
N ALA A 604 -68.10 8.43 36.64
CA ALA A 604 -67.79 8.39 35.21
C ALA A 604 -66.77 9.47 34.83
N ARG A 605 -66.96 10.72 35.29
CA ARG A 605 -66.02 11.82 35.05
C ARG A 605 -64.63 11.59 35.65
N GLU A 606 -64.53 10.95 36.80
CA GLU A 606 -63.22 10.60 37.38
C GLU A 606 -62.57 9.43 36.64
N VAL A 607 -63.34 8.49 36.09
CA VAL A 607 -62.82 7.45 35.17
C VAL A 607 -62.28 8.09 33.89
N ASP A 608 -63.02 9.01 33.26
CA ASP A 608 -62.55 9.77 32.09
C ASP A 608 -61.26 10.53 32.41
N ARG A 609 -61.19 11.17 33.59
CA ARG A 609 -60.02 11.92 34.05
C ARG A 609 -58.81 11.00 34.30
N LEU A 610 -59.03 9.83 34.90
CA LEU A 610 -57.97 8.85 35.14
C LEU A 610 -57.48 8.20 33.84
N GLN A 611 -58.36 7.91 32.88
CA GLN A 611 -57.96 7.47 31.53
C GLN A 611 -57.12 8.54 30.81
N THR A 612 -57.50 9.81 30.93
CA THR A 612 -56.72 10.94 30.39
C THR A 612 -55.30 10.96 31.00
N VAL A 613 -55.19 10.89 32.33
CA VAL A 613 -53.90 10.88 33.05
C VAL A 613 -53.05 9.64 32.72
N ILE A 614 -53.67 8.49 32.46
CA ILE A 614 -52.98 7.29 31.98
C ILE A 614 -52.43 7.53 30.58
N GLN A 615 -53.23 8.04 29.63
CA GLN A 615 -52.76 8.35 28.28
C GLN A 615 -51.64 9.41 28.25
N GLU A 616 -51.74 10.47 29.06
CA GLU A 616 -50.67 11.46 29.23
C GLU A 616 -49.38 10.82 29.75
N ARG A 617 -49.49 9.90 30.72
CA ARG A 617 -48.33 9.21 31.29
C ARG A 617 -47.72 8.19 30.33
N ASP A 618 -48.53 7.43 29.60
CA ASP A 618 -48.08 6.47 28.60
C ASP A 618 -47.39 7.20 27.43
N LEU A 619 -47.93 8.34 26.99
CA LEU A 619 -47.31 9.21 25.99
C LEU A 619 -45.97 9.77 26.49
N THR A 620 -45.92 10.25 27.74
CA THR A 620 -44.67 10.74 28.36
C THR A 620 -43.63 9.62 28.49
N SER A 621 -44.04 8.41 28.87
CA SER A 621 -43.15 7.24 28.97
C SER A 621 -42.63 6.81 27.60
N SER A 622 -43.48 6.84 26.57
CA SER A 622 -43.11 6.56 25.17
C SER A 622 -42.12 7.60 24.63
N GLN A 623 -42.31 8.88 24.95
CA GLN A 623 -41.35 9.96 24.61
C GLN A 623 -40.00 9.77 25.31
N GLN A 624 -39.99 9.37 26.58
CA GLN A 624 -38.75 9.04 27.29
C GLN A 624 -38.07 7.80 26.71
N GLU A 625 -38.83 6.78 26.30
CA GLU A 625 -38.29 5.58 25.64
C GLU A 625 -37.69 5.92 24.26
N THR A 626 -38.30 6.81 23.47
CA THR A 626 -37.71 7.26 22.19
C THR A 626 -36.49 8.15 22.38
N MET A 627 -36.45 9.02 23.39
CA MET A 627 -35.23 9.75 23.76
C MET A 627 -34.09 8.78 24.13
N LEU A 628 -34.34 7.84 25.05
CA LEU A 628 -33.31 6.89 25.49
C LEU A 628 -32.83 5.99 24.34
N LYS A 629 -33.69 5.64 23.37
CA LYS A 629 -33.28 4.94 22.14
C LYS A 629 -32.41 5.81 21.22
N SER A 630 -32.69 7.12 21.13
CA SER A 630 -31.86 8.08 20.40
C SER A 630 -30.48 8.23 21.05
N ASP A 631 -30.44 8.42 22.38
CA ASP A 631 -29.21 8.50 23.16
C ASP A 631 -28.36 7.23 23.01
N ILE A 632 -28.98 6.04 23.07
CA ILE A 632 -28.31 4.77 22.84
C ILE A 632 -27.73 4.69 21.42
N ALA A 633 -28.48 5.10 20.40
CA ALA A 633 -28.00 5.09 19.01
C ALA A 633 -26.81 6.05 18.80
N GLU A 634 -26.82 7.25 19.38
CA GLU A 634 -25.64 8.14 19.36
C GLU A 634 -24.43 7.50 20.05
N ARG A 635 -24.62 6.83 21.20
CA ARG A 635 -23.50 6.15 21.90
C ARG A 635 -23.01 4.90 21.20
N GLU A 636 -23.85 4.22 20.43
CA GLU A 636 -23.43 3.13 19.54
C GLU A 636 -22.62 3.70 18.36
N GLU A 637 -23.03 4.82 17.76
CA GLU A 637 -22.26 5.49 16.71
C GLU A 637 -20.89 5.97 17.23
N ASP A 638 -20.84 6.60 18.41
CA ASP A 638 -19.59 6.94 19.11
C ASP A 638 -18.70 5.71 19.31
N LEU A 639 -19.25 4.59 19.80
CA LEU A 639 -18.49 3.35 19.98
C LEU A 639 -17.97 2.77 18.65
N HIS A 640 -18.70 2.93 17.55
CA HIS A 640 -18.24 2.56 16.22
C HIS A 640 -17.13 3.51 15.71
N ARG A 641 -17.27 4.81 15.90
CA ARG A 641 -16.27 5.85 15.61
C ARG A 641 -14.96 5.62 16.38
N PHE A 642 -15.03 5.44 17.70
CA PHE A 642 -13.85 5.12 18.51
C PHE A 642 -13.21 3.77 18.17
N LYS A 643 -13.98 2.74 17.78
CA LYS A 643 -13.41 1.48 17.27
C LYS A 643 -12.67 1.67 15.95
N ALA A 644 -13.18 2.51 15.05
CA ALA A 644 -12.49 2.85 13.81
C ALA A 644 -11.17 3.62 14.09
N GLU A 645 -11.20 4.63 14.96
CA GLU A 645 -10.01 5.37 15.40
C GLU A 645 -8.96 4.46 16.05
N ILE A 646 -9.36 3.57 16.95
CA ILE A 646 -8.49 2.58 17.58
C ILE A 646 -7.87 1.64 16.53
N SER A 647 -8.61 1.28 15.49
CA SER A 647 -8.10 0.43 14.40
C SER A 647 -7.06 1.18 13.56
N VAL A 648 -7.32 2.43 13.18
CA VAL A 648 -6.37 3.30 12.47
C VAL A 648 -5.12 3.59 13.30
N LEU A 649 -5.25 3.71 14.63
CA LEU A 649 -4.11 3.86 15.54
C LEU A 649 -3.27 2.58 15.66
N HIS A 650 -3.89 1.40 15.70
CA HIS A 650 -3.15 0.12 15.63
C HIS A 650 -2.41 -0.04 14.30
N GLU A 651 -3.04 0.31 13.18
CA GLU A 651 -2.39 0.24 11.87
C GLU A 651 -1.21 1.21 11.76
N LYS A 652 -1.36 2.46 12.23
CA LYS A 652 -0.25 3.42 12.33
C LYS A 652 0.87 2.92 13.25
N LEU A 653 0.53 2.26 14.36
CA LEU A 653 1.52 1.68 15.28
C LEU A 653 2.28 0.51 14.64
N ALA A 654 1.60 -0.35 13.88
CA ALA A 654 2.22 -1.42 13.09
C ALA A 654 3.11 -0.86 11.96
N GLN A 655 2.66 0.17 11.24
CA GLN A 655 3.47 0.87 10.24
C GLN A 655 4.72 1.51 10.86
N ASN A 656 4.60 2.13 12.04
CA ASN A 656 5.74 2.70 12.76
C ASN A 656 6.70 1.63 13.28
N GLY A 657 6.20 0.49 13.76
CA GLY A 657 7.02 -0.67 14.14
C GLY A 657 7.81 -1.22 12.95
N ASN A 658 7.16 -1.39 11.80
CA ASN A 658 7.83 -1.78 10.56
C ASN A 658 8.86 -0.74 10.10
N GLN A 659 8.60 0.56 10.27
CA GLN A 659 9.59 1.61 9.98
C GLN A 659 10.79 1.58 10.93
N LEU A 660 10.60 1.28 12.22
CA LEU A 660 11.69 1.07 13.18
C LEU A 660 12.56 -0.12 12.78
N ILE A 661 11.96 -1.29 12.50
CA ILE A 661 12.70 -2.49 12.04
C ILE A 661 13.53 -2.18 10.78
N ASN A 662 12.96 -1.47 9.79
CA ASN A 662 13.70 -1.05 8.59
C ASN A 662 14.84 -0.06 8.88
N ARG A 663 14.77 0.72 9.97
CA ARG A 663 15.83 1.63 10.42
C ARG A 663 16.90 0.89 11.21
N ASP A 664 16.54 -0.07 12.04
CA ASP A 664 17.47 -0.93 12.76
C ASP A 664 18.28 -1.80 11.78
N ASP A 665 17.63 -2.36 10.75
CA ASP A 665 18.30 -3.04 9.61
C ASP A 665 19.25 -2.10 8.86
N GLN A 666 18.87 -0.83 8.68
CA GLN A 666 19.72 0.17 8.02
C GLN A 666 20.93 0.57 8.89
N ILE A 667 20.73 0.70 10.20
CA ILE A 667 21.79 0.96 11.19
C ILE A 667 22.74 -0.23 11.27
N ALA A 668 22.23 -1.47 11.27
CA ALA A 668 23.05 -2.69 11.27
C ALA A 668 23.95 -2.78 10.03
N ARG A 669 23.43 -2.40 8.84
CA ARG A 669 24.24 -2.30 7.61
C ARG A 669 25.31 -1.22 7.71
N LEU A 670 24.95 0.00 8.13
CA LEU A 670 25.89 1.10 8.28
C LEU A 670 26.99 0.80 9.32
N ASN A 671 26.65 0.14 10.43
CA ASN A 671 27.61 -0.32 11.43
C ASN A 671 28.58 -1.37 10.85
N LYS A 672 28.08 -2.27 9.98
CA LYS A 672 28.95 -3.20 9.24
C LYS A 672 29.85 -2.44 8.26
N ASP A 673 29.32 -1.52 7.47
CA ASP A 673 30.10 -0.74 6.50
C ASP A 673 31.20 0.07 7.22
N ILE A 674 30.91 0.59 8.43
CA ILE A 674 31.90 1.23 9.31
C ILE A 674 32.98 0.23 9.77
N ALA A 675 32.61 -1.00 10.18
CA ALA A 675 33.57 -2.02 10.58
C ALA A 675 34.47 -2.48 9.40
N ASP A 676 33.88 -2.72 8.22
CA ASP A 676 34.60 -3.09 6.99
C ASP A 676 35.55 -1.95 6.54
N LEU A 677 35.20 -0.67 6.80
CA LEU A 677 36.06 0.50 6.57
C LEU A 677 37.17 0.64 7.63
N GLN A 678 36.88 0.36 8.90
CA GLN A 678 37.88 0.34 9.98
C GLN A 678 38.92 -0.76 9.76
N GLU A 679 38.52 -1.94 9.29
CA GLU A 679 39.46 -3.01 8.94
C GLU A 679 40.34 -2.61 7.75
N GLN A 680 39.77 -1.96 6.74
CA GLN A 680 40.54 -1.41 5.61
C GLN A 680 41.54 -0.33 6.06
N LEU A 681 41.15 0.56 6.97
CA LEU A 681 42.06 1.54 7.58
C LEU A 681 43.21 0.85 8.33
N SER A 682 42.92 -0.14 9.18
CA SER A 682 43.94 -0.90 9.92
C SER A 682 44.92 -1.63 8.98
N ARG A 683 44.40 -2.23 7.89
CA ARG A 683 45.23 -2.82 6.82
C ARG A 683 46.09 -1.78 6.10
N LYS A 684 45.57 -0.57 5.86
CA LYS A 684 46.32 0.54 5.24
C LYS A 684 47.39 1.11 6.17
N ASP A 685 47.11 1.30 7.46
CA ASP A 685 48.09 1.70 8.47
C ASP A 685 49.20 0.67 8.62
N SER A 686 48.87 -0.62 8.57
CA SER A 686 49.86 -1.69 8.58
C SER A 686 50.73 -1.66 7.31
N SER A 687 50.14 -1.43 6.14
CA SER A 687 50.91 -1.26 4.90
C SER A 687 51.78 0.00 4.91
N LEU A 688 51.33 1.10 5.51
CA LEU A 688 52.10 2.33 5.65
C LEU A 688 53.28 2.13 6.62
N LYS A 689 53.09 1.43 7.74
CA LYS A 689 54.17 1.08 8.67
C LYS A 689 55.25 0.21 8.01
N ASN A 690 54.86 -0.74 7.16
CA ASN A 690 55.80 -1.54 6.38
C ASN A 690 56.56 -0.68 5.37
N LEU A 691 55.85 0.17 4.61
CA LEU A 691 56.46 1.05 3.61
C LEU A 691 57.41 2.08 4.24
N ASP A 692 57.09 2.57 5.44
CA ASP A 692 57.94 3.49 6.20
C ASP A 692 59.16 2.78 6.82
N HIS A 693 59.06 1.48 7.15
CA HIS A 693 60.22 0.66 7.49
C HIS A 693 61.11 0.39 6.27
N GLU A 694 60.54 0.00 5.14
CA GLU A 694 61.25 -0.18 3.87
C GLU A 694 61.96 1.12 3.44
N LEU A 695 61.31 2.27 3.60
CA LEU A 695 61.89 3.59 3.33
C LEU A 695 63.08 3.90 4.24
N ARG A 696 63.01 3.57 5.54
CA ARG A 696 64.14 3.74 6.47
C ARG A 696 65.30 2.82 6.11
N ASN A 697 65.04 1.55 5.79
CA ASN A 697 66.06 0.60 5.36
C ASN A 697 66.73 1.08 4.06
N ALA A 698 65.95 1.55 3.08
CA ALA A 698 66.47 2.11 1.83
C ALA A 698 67.26 3.42 2.04
N GLN A 699 66.94 4.23 3.05
CA GLN A 699 67.74 5.40 3.44
C GLN A 699 69.06 5.00 4.11
N GLU A 700 69.07 3.94 4.92
CA GLU A 700 70.28 3.38 5.53
C GLU A 700 71.19 2.72 4.48
N ASP A 701 70.64 1.94 3.54
CA ASP A 701 71.36 1.42 2.39
C ASP A 701 71.91 2.54 1.49
N ARG A 702 71.12 3.59 1.22
CA ARG A 702 71.61 4.75 0.47
C ARG A 702 72.79 5.41 1.18
N ARG A 703 72.73 5.57 2.51
CA ARG A 703 73.83 6.11 3.32
C ARG A 703 75.07 5.20 3.29
N ASN A 704 74.89 3.88 3.37
CA ASN A 704 75.98 2.91 3.25
C ASN A 704 76.65 2.98 1.86
N VAL A 705 75.87 3.22 0.81
CA VAL A 705 76.37 3.47 -0.56
C VAL A 705 77.05 4.83 -0.68
N GLU A 706 76.52 5.90 -0.07
CA GLU A 706 77.14 7.22 0.01
C GLU A 706 78.51 7.16 0.72
N ASP A 707 78.60 6.49 1.88
CA ASP A 707 79.86 6.25 2.59
C ASP A 707 80.84 5.39 1.76
N SER A 708 80.34 4.39 1.02
CA SER A 708 81.16 3.58 0.12
C SER A 708 81.62 4.36 -1.12
N LEU A 709 80.82 5.30 -1.63
CA LEU A 709 81.19 6.18 -2.72
C LEU A 709 82.25 7.17 -2.27
N SER A 710 82.08 7.81 -1.10
CA SER A 710 83.08 8.70 -0.52
C SER A 710 84.44 8.01 -0.32
N ARG A 711 84.45 6.76 0.19
CA ARG A 711 85.67 5.94 0.28
C ARG A 711 86.30 5.63 -1.09
N ARG A 712 85.49 5.35 -2.10
CA ARG A 712 85.96 5.15 -3.48
C ARG A 712 86.49 6.44 -4.10
N GLU A 713 85.87 7.57 -3.82
CA GLU A 713 86.27 8.88 -4.31
C GLU A 713 87.60 9.34 -3.67
N ILE A 714 87.80 9.10 -2.38
CA ILE A 714 89.11 9.24 -1.72
C ILE A 714 90.15 8.31 -2.38
N SER A 715 89.78 7.07 -2.70
CA SER A 715 90.68 6.13 -3.39
C SER A 715 91.00 6.57 -4.82
N ILE A 716 90.04 7.16 -5.55
CA ILE A 716 90.24 7.72 -6.88
C ILE A 716 91.13 8.98 -6.80
N GLN A 717 90.93 9.85 -5.82
CA GLN A 717 91.81 10.99 -5.57
C GLN A 717 93.25 10.55 -5.25
N GLN A 718 93.43 9.48 -4.47
CA GLN A 718 94.75 8.88 -4.27
C GLN A 718 95.32 8.33 -5.59
N TYR A 719 94.54 7.57 -6.37
CA TYR A 719 94.99 7.09 -7.67
C TYR A 719 95.27 8.21 -8.68
N ASP A 720 94.59 9.36 -8.62
CA ASP A 720 94.88 10.53 -9.44
C ASP A 720 96.17 11.24 -8.98
N VAL A 721 96.49 11.24 -7.69
CA VAL A 721 97.80 11.69 -7.16
C VAL A 721 98.92 10.74 -7.59
N ASP A 722 98.73 9.42 -7.43
CA ASP A 722 99.68 8.40 -7.87
C ASP A 722 99.88 8.46 -9.40
N LEU A 723 98.79 8.63 -10.16
CA LEU A 723 98.81 8.81 -11.60
C LEU A 723 99.43 10.15 -12.00
N ALA A 724 99.29 11.21 -11.22
CA ALA A 724 99.99 12.48 -11.44
C ALA A 724 101.51 12.34 -11.19
N GLN A 725 101.91 11.54 -10.21
CA GLN A 725 103.31 11.20 -9.93
C GLN A 725 103.90 10.32 -11.05
N VAL A 726 103.18 9.30 -11.51
CA VAL A 726 103.57 8.48 -12.67
C VAL A 726 103.58 9.31 -13.96
N LYS A 727 102.62 10.22 -14.16
CA LYS A 727 102.62 11.20 -15.27
C LYS A 727 103.78 12.19 -15.16
N GLN A 728 104.30 12.49 -13.97
CA GLN A 728 105.48 13.34 -13.81
C GLN A 728 106.76 12.57 -14.19
N GLN A 729 106.94 11.35 -13.70
CA GLN A 729 108.03 10.46 -14.13
C GLN A 729 107.98 10.17 -15.63
N TYR A 730 106.77 10.02 -16.19
CA TYR A 730 106.56 9.88 -17.64
C TYR A 730 106.82 11.19 -18.39
N ARG A 731 106.53 12.37 -17.83
CA ARG A 731 106.93 13.66 -18.42
C ARG A 731 108.45 13.80 -18.48
N GLU A 732 109.16 13.42 -17.43
CA GLU A 732 110.63 13.41 -17.40
C GLU A 732 111.20 12.47 -18.50
N ALA A 733 110.61 11.28 -18.66
CA ALA A 733 110.94 10.38 -19.78
C ALA A 733 110.50 10.91 -21.16
N VAL A 734 109.43 11.70 -21.24
CA VAL A 734 108.92 12.32 -22.48
C VAL A 734 109.65 13.62 -22.85
N GLU A 735 110.33 14.29 -21.92
CA GLU A 735 111.29 15.35 -22.28
C GLU A 735 112.56 14.76 -22.90
N GLU A 736 112.98 13.57 -22.44
CA GLU A 736 114.04 12.78 -23.08
C GLU A 736 113.59 12.24 -24.45
N ASN A 737 112.37 11.70 -24.55
CA ASN A 737 111.81 11.19 -25.81
C ASN A 737 111.36 12.31 -26.78
N GLY A 738 111.03 13.50 -26.29
CA GLY A 738 110.61 14.66 -27.09
C GLY A 738 111.72 15.21 -27.97
N ARG A 739 112.98 15.02 -27.56
CA ARG A 739 114.18 15.23 -28.39
C ARG A 739 114.25 14.27 -29.59
N LEU A 740 113.52 13.16 -29.55
CA LEU A 740 113.34 12.20 -30.65
C LEU A 740 112.05 12.50 -31.44
N GLU A 741 110.94 12.85 -30.77
CA GLU A 741 109.64 13.12 -31.43
C GLU A 741 109.58 14.43 -32.22
N ALA A 742 110.41 15.43 -31.90
CA ALA A 742 110.60 16.62 -32.75
C ALA A 742 111.07 16.26 -34.19
N ARG A 743 111.56 15.03 -34.39
CA ARG A 743 111.94 14.44 -35.68
C ARG A 743 110.79 13.73 -36.41
N ILE A 744 109.66 13.51 -35.74
CA ILE A 744 108.49 12.74 -36.21
C ILE A 744 107.28 13.66 -36.48
N GLN A 745 107.16 14.79 -35.78
CA GLN A 745 106.06 15.77 -35.95
C GLN A 745 105.90 16.33 -37.38
N ALA A 746 106.87 16.13 -38.27
CA ALA A 746 106.75 16.42 -39.71
C ALA A 746 105.63 15.62 -40.43
N PHE A 747 105.15 14.51 -39.87
CA PHE A 747 104.17 13.61 -40.52
C PHE A 747 102.70 13.82 -40.09
N ALA A 748 102.42 14.60 -39.04
CA ALA A 748 101.12 14.58 -38.36
C ALA A 748 100.06 15.60 -38.85
N ILE A 749 100.28 16.27 -39.99
CA ILE A 749 99.39 17.35 -40.48
C ILE A 749 98.05 16.83 -41.07
N ASN A 750 97.96 15.54 -41.41
CA ASN A 750 96.84 14.98 -42.19
C ASN A 750 95.55 14.66 -41.40
N ALA A 751 95.48 14.88 -40.08
CA ALA A 751 94.39 14.37 -39.24
C ALA A 751 93.23 15.36 -38.95
N GLN A 752 93.21 16.53 -39.58
CA GLN A 752 92.33 17.65 -39.16
C GLN A 752 90.96 17.72 -39.88
N SER A 753 90.70 16.87 -40.89
CA SER A 753 89.57 17.06 -41.84
C SER A 753 88.24 16.41 -41.47
N GLU A 754 88.15 15.58 -40.43
CA GLU A 754 86.93 14.81 -40.13
C GLU A 754 85.95 15.53 -39.18
N GLN A 755 86.37 16.60 -38.51
CA GLN A 755 85.62 17.22 -37.41
C GLN A 755 84.42 18.08 -37.88
N ASP A 756 84.49 18.69 -39.07
CA ASP A 756 83.50 19.69 -39.51
C ASP A 756 82.15 19.10 -39.96
N VAL A 757 82.11 17.82 -40.33
CA VAL A 757 80.91 17.19 -40.91
C VAL A 757 79.78 17.04 -39.89
N LEU A 758 80.10 16.67 -38.65
CA LEU A 758 79.13 16.32 -37.62
C LEU A 758 78.27 17.51 -37.14
N SER A 759 78.81 18.74 -37.21
CA SER A 759 78.08 19.94 -36.80
C SER A 759 76.87 20.27 -37.69
N SER A 760 76.79 19.69 -38.91
CA SER A 760 75.81 20.08 -39.92
C SER A 760 74.46 19.34 -39.84
N GLU A 761 74.41 18.18 -39.19
CA GLU A 761 73.21 17.32 -39.15
C GLU A 761 72.25 17.67 -38.00
N VAL A 762 72.79 18.00 -36.81
CA VAL A 762 72.00 18.31 -35.61
C VAL A 762 70.95 19.40 -35.89
N LYS A 763 71.39 20.48 -36.55
CA LYS A 763 70.60 21.68 -36.81
C LYS A 763 69.37 21.44 -37.70
N ARG A 764 69.36 20.38 -38.53
CA ARG A 764 68.19 20.05 -39.37
C ARG A 764 67.02 19.44 -38.58
N ARG A 765 67.30 18.78 -37.45
CA ARG A 765 66.27 18.01 -36.71
C ARG A 765 65.39 18.91 -35.83
N GLU A 766 65.94 20.01 -35.33
CA GLU A 766 65.24 20.97 -34.47
C GLU A 766 64.09 21.70 -35.20
N ASP A 767 64.30 22.07 -36.48
CA ASP A 767 63.31 22.78 -37.31
C ASP A 767 62.17 21.89 -37.83
N VAL A 768 62.22 20.58 -37.61
CA VAL A 768 61.08 19.66 -37.84
C VAL A 768 60.17 19.67 -36.61
N ILE A 769 60.74 19.58 -35.42
CA ILE A 769 60.02 19.51 -34.13
C ILE A 769 59.16 20.77 -33.89
N LYS A 770 59.64 21.95 -34.30
CA LYS A 770 58.87 23.22 -34.19
C LYS A 770 57.57 23.23 -35.01
N ARG A 771 57.52 22.56 -36.17
CA ARG A 771 56.33 22.55 -37.04
C ARG A 771 55.22 21.67 -36.48
N LEU A 772 55.54 20.45 -36.08
CA LEU A 772 54.59 19.48 -35.52
C LEU A 772 53.89 20.02 -34.25
N LYS A 773 54.59 20.80 -33.41
CA LYS A 773 53.99 21.48 -32.25
C LYS A 773 52.94 22.52 -32.62
N MET A 774 53.08 23.17 -33.78
CA MET A 774 52.16 24.21 -34.24
C MET A 774 50.86 23.61 -34.82
N GLU A 775 50.98 22.48 -35.52
CA GLU A 775 49.84 21.71 -36.03
C GLU A 775 48.97 21.14 -34.89
N HIS A 776 49.58 20.67 -33.79
CA HIS A 776 48.86 20.22 -32.61
C HIS A 776 47.97 21.31 -31.99
N VAL A 777 48.46 22.56 -31.88
CA VAL A 777 47.67 23.67 -31.31
C VAL A 777 46.46 23.97 -32.19
N ASN A 778 46.63 24.01 -33.51
CA ASN A 778 45.55 24.25 -34.46
C ASN A 778 44.45 23.16 -34.38
N MET A 779 44.83 21.89 -34.22
CA MET A 779 43.89 20.78 -34.03
C MET A 779 43.16 20.85 -32.67
N GLN A 780 43.83 21.32 -31.62
CA GLN A 780 43.24 21.48 -30.30
C GLN A 780 42.21 22.62 -30.26
N GLU A 781 42.48 23.74 -30.93
CA GLU A 781 41.49 24.81 -31.13
C GLU A 781 40.28 24.35 -31.95
N ALA A 782 40.49 23.50 -32.97
CA ALA A 782 39.40 22.96 -33.77
C ALA A 782 38.45 22.09 -32.93
N ASN A 783 38.98 21.20 -32.08
CA ASN A 783 38.17 20.40 -31.16
C ASN A 783 37.35 21.26 -30.20
N SER A 784 37.94 22.28 -29.58
CA SER A 784 37.23 23.18 -28.65
C SER A 784 36.00 23.84 -29.30
N ARG A 785 36.08 24.21 -30.59
CA ARG A 785 34.96 24.81 -31.34
C ARG A 785 33.87 23.78 -31.70
N PHE A 786 34.22 22.50 -31.86
CA PHE A 786 33.24 21.43 -32.02
C PHE A 786 32.55 21.09 -30.70
N GLU A 787 33.28 21.09 -29.58
CA GLU A 787 32.73 20.89 -28.23
C GLU A 787 31.73 21.99 -27.86
N GLU A 788 32.05 23.27 -28.09
CA GLU A 788 31.10 24.38 -27.90
C GLU A 788 29.81 24.19 -28.73
N LYS A 789 29.96 23.72 -29.98
CA LYS A 789 28.82 23.52 -30.89
C LYS A 789 27.95 22.32 -30.50
N ILE A 790 28.55 21.25 -29.95
CA ILE A 790 27.80 20.12 -29.36
C ILE A 790 27.02 20.62 -28.13
N ASN A 791 27.69 21.31 -27.20
CA ASN A 791 27.05 21.89 -26.01
C ASN A 791 25.88 22.83 -26.35
N GLN A 792 25.95 23.55 -27.47
CA GLN A 792 24.84 24.37 -27.94
C GLN A 792 23.68 23.53 -28.48
N MET A 793 23.94 22.54 -29.34
CA MET A 793 22.89 21.65 -29.87
C MET A 793 22.21 20.82 -28.76
N GLU A 794 22.92 20.46 -27.69
CA GLU A 794 22.33 19.78 -26.53
C GLU A 794 21.35 20.68 -25.76
N ARG A 795 21.64 21.97 -25.61
CA ARG A 795 20.72 22.95 -25.00
C ARG A 795 19.47 23.16 -25.85
N GLU A 796 19.63 23.26 -27.17
CA GLU A 796 18.52 23.37 -28.12
C GLU A 796 17.66 22.09 -28.10
N LEU A 797 18.29 20.91 -28.02
CA LEU A 797 17.61 19.62 -27.87
C LEU A 797 16.79 19.55 -26.57
N ASP A 798 17.33 20.02 -25.44
CA ASP A 798 16.61 20.02 -24.15
C ASP A 798 15.47 21.05 -24.10
N GLN A 799 15.61 22.21 -24.75
CA GLN A 799 14.50 23.14 -24.95
C GLN A 799 13.38 22.52 -25.79
N MET A 800 13.72 21.78 -26.85
CA MET A 800 12.74 21.07 -27.67
C MET A 800 12.07 19.90 -26.93
N LYS A 801 12.80 19.15 -26.09
CA LYS A 801 12.22 18.16 -25.17
C LYS A 801 11.26 18.82 -24.17
N MET A 802 11.57 20.00 -23.65
CA MET A 802 10.71 20.75 -22.74
C MET A 802 9.42 21.19 -23.44
N HIS A 803 9.49 21.78 -24.64
CA HIS A 803 8.32 22.15 -25.44
C HIS A 803 7.45 20.95 -25.84
N LEU A 804 8.06 19.79 -26.10
CA LEU A 804 7.32 18.55 -26.36
C LEU A 804 6.53 18.10 -25.11
N ARG A 805 7.13 18.19 -23.91
CA ARG A 805 6.45 17.85 -22.65
C ARG A 805 5.28 18.79 -22.33
N THR A 806 5.41 20.11 -22.52
CA THR A 806 4.27 21.02 -22.37
C THR A 806 3.18 20.73 -23.40
N SER A 807 3.57 20.48 -24.65
CA SER A 807 2.63 20.11 -25.73
C SER A 807 1.88 18.81 -25.43
N GLN A 808 2.54 17.80 -24.82
CA GLN A 808 1.89 16.57 -24.35
C GLN A 808 0.94 16.84 -23.18
N SER A 809 1.34 17.65 -22.19
CA SER A 809 0.46 18.06 -21.08
C SER A 809 -0.77 18.84 -21.56
N GLU A 810 -0.62 19.67 -22.60
CA GLU A 810 -1.75 20.34 -23.26
C GLU A 810 -2.65 19.37 -24.03
N LEU A 811 -2.08 18.35 -24.71
CA LEU A 811 -2.87 17.33 -25.41
C LEU A 811 -3.64 16.45 -24.44
N ASP A 812 -3.06 16.07 -23.30
CA ASP A 812 -3.72 15.22 -22.31
C ASP A 812 -4.78 15.97 -21.49
N THR A 813 -4.58 17.27 -21.21
CA THR A 813 -5.66 18.12 -20.68
C THR A 813 -6.77 18.34 -21.71
N LYS A 814 -6.45 18.57 -23.00
CA LYS A 814 -7.45 18.64 -24.09
C LYS A 814 -8.21 17.31 -24.25
N ARG A 815 -7.56 16.15 -24.09
CA ARG A 815 -8.21 14.82 -24.04
C ARG A 815 -9.15 14.66 -22.85
N GLY A 816 -8.77 15.13 -21.67
CA GLY A 816 -9.65 15.19 -20.49
C GLY A 816 -10.89 16.06 -20.73
N ILE A 817 -10.73 17.20 -21.41
CA ILE A 817 -11.85 18.05 -21.80
C ILE A 817 -12.74 17.36 -22.85
N ILE A 818 -12.16 16.71 -23.86
CA ILE A 818 -12.92 15.97 -24.89
C ILE A 818 -13.72 14.83 -24.26
N THR A 819 -13.12 13.99 -23.42
CA THR A 819 -13.82 12.87 -22.77
C THR A 819 -14.95 13.34 -21.84
N ASN A 820 -14.77 14.47 -21.15
CA ASN A 820 -15.86 15.10 -20.39
C ASN A 820 -16.98 15.65 -21.28
N LEU A 821 -16.65 16.24 -22.44
CA LEU A 821 -17.64 16.71 -23.42
C LEU A 821 -18.38 15.54 -24.09
N GLU A 822 -17.70 14.43 -24.38
CA GLU A 822 -18.29 13.19 -24.89
C GLU A 822 -19.24 12.56 -23.86
N HIS A 823 -18.84 12.52 -22.59
CA HIS A 823 -19.71 12.07 -21.49
C HIS A 823 -20.95 12.94 -21.34
N ASN A 824 -20.80 14.26 -21.33
CA ASN A 824 -21.92 15.22 -21.24
C ASN A 824 -22.84 15.13 -22.46
N LEU A 825 -22.29 14.94 -23.66
CA LEU A 825 -23.06 14.72 -24.89
C LEU A 825 -23.86 13.41 -24.81
N GLU A 826 -23.25 12.33 -24.33
CA GLU A 826 -23.90 11.02 -24.20
C GLU A 826 -24.97 11.01 -23.09
N GLU A 827 -24.75 11.69 -21.97
CA GLU A 827 -25.79 11.91 -20.96
C GLU A 827 -26.94 12.78 -21.52
N SER A 828 -26.62 13.82 -22.31
CA SER A 828 -27.62 14.63 -22.99
C SER A 828 -28.42 13.84 -24.02
N LYS A 829 -27.81 12.90 -24.75
CA LYS A 829 -28.54 11.96 -25.63
C LYS A 829 -29.47 11.05 -24.84
N LYS A 830 -29.02 10.50 -23.71
CA LYS A 830 -29.86 9.64 -22.83
C LYS A 830 -31.05 10.41 -22.25
N ARG A 831 -30.82 11.66 -21.83
CA ARG A 831 -31.90 12.58 -21.42
C ARG A 831 -32.88 12.86 -22.58
N GLY A 832 -32.38 13.11 -23.79
CA GLY A 832 -33.20 13.28 -24.99
C GLY A 832 -33.99 12.02 -25.40
N ALA A 833 -33.40 10.83 -25.25
CA ALA A 833 -34.07 9.55 -25.50
C ALA A 833 -35.21 9.31 -24.50
N HIS A 834 -34.98 9.52 -23.20
CA HIS A 834 -36.05 9.44 -22.20
C HIS A 834 -37.15 10.49 -22.41
N GLN A 835 -36.80 11.69 -22.88
CA GLN A 835 -37.79 12.70 -23.27
C GLN A 835 -38.60 12.26 -24.50
N LEU A 836 -37.99 11.61 -25.48
CA LEU A 836 -38.68 11.05 -26.64
C LEU A 836 -39.60 9.88 -26.25
N ASP A 837 -39.14 8.97 -25.39
CA ASP A 837 -39.95 7.87 -24.85
C ASP A 837 -41.17 8.38 -24.07
N GLU A 838 -41.00 9.44 -23.28
CA GLU A 838 -42.10 10.06 -22.53
C GLU A 838 -43.05 10.86 -23.43
N ILE A 839 -42.54 11.54 -24.47
CA ILE A 839 -43.38 12.15 -25.52
C ILE A 839 -44.21 11.08 -26.23
N ASN A 840 -43.62 9.95 -26.61
CA ASN A 840 -44.35 8.84 -27.24
C ASN A 840 -45.48 8.31 -26.33
N ARG A 841 -45.23 8.15 -25.02
CA ARG A 841 -46.26 7.77 -24.04
C ARG A 841 -47.36 8.81 -23.90
N LEU A 842 -47.02 10.10 -23.88
CA LEU A 842 -47.99 11.19 -23.83
C LEU A 842 -48.81 11.26 -25.12
N GLU A 843 -48.22 10.96 -26.28
CA GLU A 843 -48.95 10.81 -27.55
C GLU A 843 -49.85 9.57 -27.59
N ASP A 844 -49.44 8.44 -27.00
CA ASP A 844 -50.29 7.27 -26.81
C ASP A 844 -51.48 7.61 -25.89
N GLN A 845 -51.24 8.25 -24.74
CA GLN A 845 -52.29 8.71 -23.82
C GLN A 845 -53.23 9.74 -24.46
N VAL A 846 -52.71 10.69 -25.25
CA VAL A 846 -53.53 11.64 -26.01
C VAL A 846 -54.34 10.93 -27.10
N ARG A 847 -53.85 9.83 -27.69
CA ARG A 847 -54.64 9.00 -28.61
C ARG A 847 -55.73 8.21 -27.87
N GLU A 848 -55.44 7.61 -26.71
CA GLU A 848 -56.45 6.94 -25.87
C GLU A 848 -57.53 7.93 -25.39
N LEU A 849 -57.15 9.08 -24.83
CA LEU A 849 -58.08 10.13 -24.39
C LEU A 849 -58.90 10.71 -25.55
N ASN A 850 -58.37 10.78 -26.77
CA ASN A 850 -59.18 11.15 -27.95
C ASN A 850 -60.18 10.05 -28.34
N ILE A 851 -59.82 8.77 -28.23
CA ILE A 851 -60.74 7.65 -28.46
C ILE A 851 -61.86 7.66 -27.41
N GLU A 852 -61.52 7.87 -26.14
CA GLU A 852 -62.50 8.04 -25.06
C GLU A 852 -63.39 9.26 -25.28
N LEU A 853 -62.83 10.43 -25.61
CA LEU A 853 -63.59 11.65 -25.91
C LEU A 853 -64.56 11.45 -27.08
N THR A 854 -64.12 10.79 -28.16
CA THR A 854 -64.96 10.48 -29.33
C THR A 854 -66.07 9.48 -28.97
N SER A 855 -65.76 8.49 -28.12
CA SER A 855 -66.73 7.53 -27.59
C SER A 855 -67.79 8.21 -26.72
N VAL A 856 -67.36 9.09 -25.80
CA VAL A 856 -68.25 9.89 -24.95
C VAL A 856 -69.08 10.87 -25.78
N GLN A 857 -68.52 11.51 -26.81
CA GLN A 857 -69.27 12.35 -27.75
C GLN A 857 -70.35 11.54 -28.47
N SER A 858 -70.03 10.37 -29.03
CA SER A 858 -71.03 9.48 -29.64
C SER A 858 -72.09 9.01 -28.63
N GLN A 859 -71.74 8.86 -27.35
CA GLN A 859 -72.69 8.51 -26.30
C GLN A 859 -73.59 9.71 -25.92
N VAL A 860 -73.05 10.92 -25.89
CA VAL A 860 -73.81 12.17 -25.71
C VAL A 860 -74.77 12.40 -26.88
N GLU A 861 -74.34 12.18 -28.13
CA GLU A 861 -75.22 12.26 -29.31
C GLU A 861 -76.39 11.27 -29.23
N LYS A 862 -76.14 10.00 -28.85
CA LYS A 862 -77.19 9.00 -28.61
C LYS A 862 -78.14 9.42 -27.49
N LEU A 863 -77.62 9.97 -26.40
CA LEU A 863 -78.42 10.47 -25.27
C LEU A 863 -79.23 11.72 -25.64
N GLN A 864 -78.68 12.63 -26.45
CA GLN A 864 -79.38 13.79 -27.00
C GLN A 864 -80.50 13.35 -27.97
N HIS A 865 -80.26 12.37 -28.83
CA HIS A 865 -81.31 11.81 -29.70
C HIS A 865 -82.40 11.08 -28.88
N SER A 866 -82.02 10.38 -27.80
CA SER A 866 -82.97 9.79 -26.85
C SER A 866 -83.74 10.83 -26.04
N ALA A 867 -83.14 11.98 -25.72
CA ALA A 867 -83.82 13.10 -25.08
C ALA A 867 -84.81 13.76 -26.06
N HIS A 868 -84.36 14.06 -27.28
CA HIS A 868 -85.19 14.67 -28.32
C HIS A 868 -86.44 13.83 -28.64
N THR A 869 -86.28 12.53 -28.85
CA THR A 869 -87.42 11.61 -29.07
C THR A 869 -88.34 11.47 -27.85
N LYS A 870 -87.83 11.66 -26.63
CA LYS A 870 -88.66 11.77 -25.41
C LYS A 870 -89.39 13.11 -25.32
N ASP A 871 -88.76 14.20 -25.74
CA ASP A 871 -89.39 15.53 -25.79
C ASP A 871 -90.49 15.60 -26.87
N GLU A 872 -90.29 14.95 -28.03
CA GLU A 872 -91.33 14.71 -29.03
C GLU A 872 -92.49 13.88 -28.45
N LEU A 873 -92.20 12.81 -27.71
CA LEU A 873 -93.21 12.01 -27.02
C LEU A 873 -93.96 12.83 -25.96
N ILE A 874 -93.26 13.66 -25.17
CA ILE A 874 -93.86 14.57 -24.19
C ILE A 874 -94.71 15.65 -24.88
N HIS A 875 -94.30 16.15 -26.05
CA HIS A 875 -95.08 17.10 -26.84
C HIS A 875 -96.38 16.45 -27.35
N ASN A 876 -96.31 15.22 -27.87
CA ASN A 876 -97.49 14.46 -28.29
C ASN A 876 -98.41 14.15 -27.10
N LEU A 877 -97.87 13.70 -25.95
CA LEU A 877 -98.66 13.46 -24.74
C LEU A 877 -99.32 14.73 -24.19
N LYS A 878 -98.66 15.90 -24.27
CA LYS A 878 -99.27 17.20 -23.93
C LYS A 878 -100.44 17.53 -24.85
N LYS A 879 -100.27 17.36 -26.15
CA LYS A 879 -101.32 17.55 -27.18
C LYS A 879 -102.51 16.60 -26.98
N ASP A 880 -102.26 15.36 -26.59
CA ASP A 880 -103.30 14.40 -26.24
C ASP A 880 -104.03 14.77 -24.94
N VAL A 881 -103.31 15.26 -23.92
CA VAL A 881 -103.90 15.80 -22.69
C VAL A 881 -104.75 17.04 -22.97
N GLU A 882 -104.33 17.96 -23.84
CA GLU A 882 -105.13 19.10 -24.28
C GLU A 882 -106.40 18.65 -25.04
N GLY A 883 -106.28 17.63 -25.90
CA GLY A 883 -107.41 16.99 -26.58
C GLY A 883 -108.41 16.36 -25.62
N LEU A 884 -107.92 15.64 -24.61
CA LEU A 884 -108.73 15.02 -23.56
C LEU A 884 -109.38 16.05 -22.64
N GLN A 885 -108.67 17.12 -22.25
CA GLN A 885 -109.27 18.24 -21.49
C GLN A 885 -110.36 18.94 -22.30
N LYS A 886 -110.21 19.07 -23.62
CA LYS A 886 -111.26 19.60 -24.50
C LYS A 886 -112.48 18.68 -24.53
N GLN A 887 -112.29 17.36 -24.69
CA GLN A 887 -113.39 16.39 -24.58
C GLN A 887 -114.04 16.38 -23.18
N GLN A 888 -113.27 16.56 -22.11
CA GLN A 888 -113.79 16.69 -20.75
C GLN A 888 -114.66 17.95 -20.61
N LYS A 889 -114.22 19.09 -21.15
CA LYS A 889 -115.00 20.34 -21.16
C LYS A 889 -116.30 20.21 -21.98
N ASP A 890 -116.24 19.55 -23.13
CA ASP A 890 -117.41 19.30 -23.98
C ASP A 890 -118.40 18.31 -23.34
N THR A 891 -117.91 17.30 -22.61
CA THR A 891 -118.77 16.35 -21.89
C THR A 891 -119.36 16.94 -20.61
N VAL A 892 -118.60 17.73 -19.83
CA VAL A 892 -119.14 18.52 -18.71
C VAL A 892 -120.22 19.49 -19.20
N SER A 893 -120.01 20.17 -20.33
CA SER A 893 -121.03 21.05 -20.92
C SER A 893 -122.31 20.29 -21.30
N LYS A 894 -122.20 19.05 -21.82
CA LYS A 894 -123.34 18.16 -22.09
C LYS A 894 -124.03 17.65 -20.83
N VAL A 895 -123.30 17.48 -19.71
CA VAL A 895 -123.87 17.14 -18.40
C VAL A 895 -124.68 18.32 -17.85
N VAL A 896 -124.11 19.54 -17.86
CA VAL A 896 -124.84 20.75 -17.43
C VAL A 896 -126.14 20.92 -18.22
N VAL A 897 -126.12 20.74 -19.55
CA VAL A 897 -127.33 20.78 -20.39
C VAL A 897 -128.34 19.68 -20.02
N ARG A 898 -127.89 18.47 -19.66
CA ARG A 898 -128.77 17.40 -19.15
C ARG A 898 -129.40 17.77 -17.81
N ASP A 899 -128.65 18.35 -16.89
CA ASP A 899 -129.16 18.73 -15.56
C ASP A 899 -130.20 19.86 -15.69
N ASP A 900 -129.97 20.80 -16.60
CA ASP A 900 -130.93 21.83 -17.02
C ASP A 900 -132.23 21.22 -17.57
N THR A 901 -132.13 20.13 -18.36
CA THR A 901 -133.29 19.37 -18.86
C THR A 901 -134.00 18.60 -17.74
N ILE A 902 -133.26 17.99 -16.81
CA ILE A 902 -133.80 17.30 -15.63
C ILE A 902 -134.53 18.30 -14.72
N GLN A 903 -134.01 19.51 -14.54
CA GLN A 903 -134.67 20.55 -13.75
C GLN A 903 -135.99 21.01 -14.41
N LYS A 904 -136.02 21.14 -15.74
CA LYS A 904 -137.26 21.43 -16.52
C LYS A 904 -138.30 20.30 -16.34
N LEU A 905 -137.89 19.04 -16.46
CA LEU A 905 -138.75 17.87 -16.24
C LEU A 905 -139.27 17.79 -14.79
N ASN A 906 -138.43 18.09 -13.78
CA ASN A 906 -138.86 18.14 -12.38
C ASN A 906 -139.92 19.24 -12.13
N ASN A 907 -139.75 20.41 -12.74
CA ASN A 907 -140.76 21.48 -12.68
C ASN A 907 -142.08 21.07 -13.37
N GLU A 908 -142.01 20.27 -14.43
CA GLU A 908 -143.18 19.74 -15.14
C GLU A 908 -143.90 18.64 -14.34
N ILE A 909 -143.15 17.75 -13.70
CA ILE A 909 -143.66 16.78 -12.70
C ILE A 909 -144.34 17.52 -11.52
N GLY A 910 -143.78 18.66 -11.07
CA GLY A 910 -144.41 19.51 -10.05
C GLY A 910 -145.78 20.03 -10.48
N LYS A 911 -145.90 20.56 -11.71
CA LYS A 911 -147.18 21.00 -12.29
C LYS A 911 -148.17 19.86 -12.44
N LEU A 912 -147.73 18.68 -12.86
CA LEU A 912 -148.57 17.49 -12.99
C LEU A 912 -149.09 16.99 -11.63
N LYS A 913 -148.25 17.02 -10.57
CA LYS A 913 -148.67 16.70 -9.19
C LYS A 913 -149.73 17.67 -8.67
N ALA A 914 -149.57 18.98 -8.91
CA ALA A 914 -150.59 19.97 -8.54
C ALA A 914 -151.94 19.69 -9.25
N LYS A 915 -151.90 19.46 -10.57
CA LYS A 915 -153.09 19.15 -11.38
C LYS A 915 -153.76 17.84 -10.99
N HIS A 916 -152.99 16.84 -10.53
CA HIS A 916 -153.51 15.59 -9.97
C HIS A 916 -154.15 15.79 -8.59
N HIS A 917 -153.67 16.72 -7.78
CA HIS A 917 -154.29 17.04 -6.48
C HIS A 917 -155.64 17.77 -6.67
N GLU A 918 -155.71 18.67 -7.65
CA GLU A 918 -156.94 19.35 -8.08
C GLU A 918 -157.99 18.36 -8.65
N LYS A 919 -157.58 17.55 -9.64
CA LYS A 919 -157.89 16.10 -9.76
C LYS A 919 -158.75 15.47 -8.67
N LEU A 920 -158.05 15.12 -7.58
CA LEU A 920 -158.58 14.40 -6.43
C LEU A 920 -159.73 15.16 -5.75
N GLY A 921 -159.59 16.48 -5.61
CA GLY A 921 -160.61 17.33 -4.98
C GLY A 921 -161.93 17.40 -5.75
N GLU A 922 -161.90 17.31 -7.09
CA GLU A 922 -163.12 17.17 -7.89
C GLU A 922 -163.80 15.82 -7.66
N VAL A 923 -163.04 14.72 -7.71
CA VAL A 923 -163.56 13.36 -7.49
C VAL A 923 -164.18 13.22 -6.10
N GLN A 924 -163.56 13.82 -5.07
CA GLN A 924 -164.08 13.80 -3.71
C GLN A 924 -165.42 14.54 -3.57
N LYS A 925 -165.58 15.70 -4.23
CA LYS A 925 -166.87 16.43 -4.32
C LYS A 925 -167.94 15.66 -5.09
N GLN A 926 -167.56 14.95 -6.15
CA GLN A 926 -168.49 14.08 -6.90
C GLN A 926 -168.99 12.93 -6.02
N GLY A 927 -168.12 12.30 -5.22
CA GLY A 927 -168.48 11.27 -4.24
C GLY A 927 -169.51 11.74 -3.20
N GLU A 928 -169.32 12.92 -2.62
CA GLU A 928 -170.32 13.50 -1.69
C GLU A 928 -171.67 13.80 -2.35
N THR A 929 -171.65 14.17 -3.64
CA THR A 929 -172.87 14.48 -4.40
C THR A 929 -173.67 13.20 -4.69
N ILE A 930 -172.99 12.11 -5.06
CA ILE A 930 -173.60 10.79 -5.27
C ILE A 930 -174.26 10.29 -3.97
N ARG A 931 -173.57 10.41 -2.83
CA ARG A 931 -174.11 9.97 -1.53
C ARG A 931 -175.42 10.69 -1.17
N LYS A 932 -175.50 12.01 -1.36
CA LYS A 932 -176.73 12.79 -1.10
C LYS A 932 -177.89 12.41 -2.02
N LEU A 933 -177.62 12.03 -3.28
CA LEU A 933 -178.64 11.53 -4.21
C LEU A 933 -179.14 10.14 -3.83
N GLN A 934 -178.27 9.27 -3.31
CA GLN A 934 -178.66 7.95 -2.78
C GLN A 934 -179.55 8.08 -1.53
N GLU A 935 -179.15 8.93 -0.56
CA GLU A 935 -179.93 9.20 0.66
C GLU A 935 -181.35 9.73 0.33
N ALA A 936 -181.49 10.61 -0.68
CA ALA A 936 -182.78 11.11 -1.15
C ALA A 936 -183.67 10.04 -1.82
N LEU A 937 -183.07 9.19 -2.67
CA LEU A 937 -183.79 8.14 -3.40
C LEU A 937 -184.36 7.07 -2.45
N THR A 938 -183.58 6.65 -1.44
CA THR A 938 -184.03 5.68 -0.43
C THR A 938 -185.22 6.20 0.38
N LYS A 939 -185.22 7.50 0.72
CA LYS A 939 -186.33 8.12 1.48
C LYS A 939 -187.63 8.15 0.67
N SER A 940 -187.56 8.54 -0.60
CA SER A 940 -188.72 8.56 -1.51
C SER A 940 -189.38 7.18 -1.66
N HIS A 941 -188.58 6.11 -1.66
CA HIS A 941 -189.10 4.74 -1.75
C HIS A 941 -189.94 4.32 -0.52
N ILE A 942 -189.57 4.77 0.68
CA ILE A 942 -190.25 4.42 1.94
C ILE A 942 -191.61 5.14 2.05
N GLU A 943 -191.66 6.40 1.61
CA GLU A 943 -192.89 7.22 1.65
C GLU A 943 -193.97 6.69 0.67
N LEU A 944 -193.54 6.13 -0.47
CA LEU A 944 -194.43 5.53 -1.48
C LEU A 944 -195.09 4.21 -1.02
N ASP A 945 -194.31 3.34 -0.37
CA ASP A 945 -194.78 2.01 0.08
C ASP A 945 -195.71 2.09 1.31
N ALA A 946 -195.56 3.14 2.13
CA ALA A 946 -196.46 3.43 3.24
C ALA A 946 -197.86 3.85 2.75
N SER A 947 -197.92 4.79 1.81
CA SER A 947 -199.18 5.32 1.25
C SER A 947 -200.04 4.23 0.62
N ARG A 948 -199.40 3.27 -0.07
CA ARG A 948 -200.08 2.17 -0.76
C ARG A 948 -200.78 1.19 0.18
N LYS A 949 -200.22 0.94 1.37
CA LYS A 949 -200.86 0.05 2.37
C LYS A 949 -202.08 0.70 3.02
N THR A 950 -202.08 2.02 3.23
CA THR A 950 -203.23 2.73 3.79
C THR A 950 -204.43 2.74 2.84
N THR A 951 -204.23 2.78 1.52
CA THR A 951 -205.34 2.76 0.55
C THR A 951 -206.04 1.40 0.44
N ASP A 952 -205.30 0.29 0.46
CA ASP A 952 -205.89 -1.05 0.35
C ASP A 952 -206.74 -1.41 1.59
N GLU A 953 -206.31 -0.96 2.78
CA GLU A 953 -207.01 -1.17 4.07
C GLU A 953 -208.33 -0.37 4.15
N GLU A 954 -208.40 0.80 3.51
CA GLU A 954 -209.60 1.65 3.46
C GLU A 954 -210.67 1.14 2.49
N VAL A 955 -210.28 0.54 1.37
CA VAL A 955 -211.24 -0.05 0.40
C VAL A 955 -211.94 -1.24 1.04
N ARG A 956 -211.18 -2.15 1.65
CA ARG A 956 -211.71 -3.37 2.26
C ARG A 956 -212.80 -3.12 3.31
N LYS A 957 -212.64 -2.09 4.14
CA LYS A 957 -213.63 -1.72 5.17
C LYS A 957 -214.93 -1.14 4.59
N ARG A 958 -214.88 -0.51 3.41
CA ARG A 958 -216.10 -0.01 2.73
C ARG A 958 -216.93 -1.17 2.18
N ASP A 959 -216.30 -2.17 1.57
CA ASP A 959 -217.00 -3.33 1.02
C ASP A 959 -217.64 -4.20 2.13
N GLU A 960 -216.93 -4.41 3.24
CA GLU A 960 -217.48 -5.12 4.42
C GLU A 960 -218.67 -4.35 5.04
N SER A 961 -218.61 -3.01 5.12
CA SER A 961 -219.69 -2.18 5.70
C SER A 961 -220.96 -2.13 4.84
N ILE A 962 -220.82 -2.09 3.51
CA ILE A 962 -221.98 -2.08 2.59
C ILE A 962 -222.71 -3.42 2.63
N LYS A 963 -221.98 -4.53 2.79
CA LYS A 963 -222.57 -5.86 2.87
C LYS A 963 -223.44 -6.05 4.11
N GLN A 964 -222.99 -5.57 5.28
CA GLN A 964 -223.78 -5.63 6.52
C GLN A 964 -225.12 -4.89 6.37
N LEU A 965 -225.11 -3.68 5.79
CA LEU A 965 -226.33 -2.89 5.56
C LEU A 965 -227.32 -3.51 4.56
N GLN A 966 -226.91 -4.52 3.79
CA GLN A 966 -227.82 -5.29 2.93
C GLN A 966 -228.48 -6.46 3.67
N GLU A 967 -227.85 -6.98 4.73
CA GLU A 967 -228.41 -8.06 5.56
C GLU A 967 -229.41 -7.47 6.59
N ASP A 968 -229.02 -6.40 7.29
CA ASP A 968 -229.84 -5.73 8.32
C ASP A 968 -231.22 -5.25 7.80
N LEU A 969 -231.31 -4.82 6.53
CA LEU A 969 -232.57 -4.37 5.93
C LEU A 969 -233.49 -5.52 5.51
N MET A 970 -232.94 -6.68 5.11
CA MET A 970 -233.75 -7.87 4.83
C MET A 970 -234.35 -8.47 6.10
N GLU A 971 -233.61 -8.44 7.21
CA GLU A 971 -234.09 -8.93 8.50
C GLU A 971 -235.19 -8.02 9.09
N SER A 972 -235.11 -6.71 8.87
CA SER A 972 -236.01 -5.70 9.44
C SER A 972 -237.49 -5.85 9.06
N GLN A 973 -237.83 -6.17 7.80
CA GLN A 973 -239.24 -6.23 7.35
C GLN A 973 -239.76 -7.58 6.84
N ALA A 974 -238.96 -8.64 6.95
CA ALA A 974 -239.52 -9.97 7.17
C ALA A 974 -240.39 -10.01 8.45
N GLN A 975 -240.04 -9.21 9.46
CA GLN A 975 -240.69 -9.20 10.78
C GLN A 975 -242.06 -8.49 10.83
N TYR A 976 -242.43 -7.65 9.84
CA TYR A 976 -243.76 -7.00 9.82
C TYR A 976 -244.78 -7.64 8.87
N SER A 977 -244.39 -8.66 8.11
CA SER A 977 -245.36 -9.54 7.43
C SER A 977 -246.16 -10.43 8.41
N ALA A 978 -245.84 -10.38 9.71
CA ALA A 978 -246.51 -11.10 10.78
C ALA A 978 -247.82 -10.44 11.29
N CYS A 979 -248.11 -9.18 10.94
CA CYS A 979 -249.35 -8.48 11.32
C CYS A 979 -250.35 -8.38 10.16
N TYR A 980 -250.63 -9.52 9.53
CA TYR A 980 -251.79 -9.71 8.66
C TYR A 980 -252.95 -10.26 9.55
N ASN A 981 -254.16 -9.71 9.38
CA ASN A 981 -255.42 -10.04 10.07
C ASN A 981 -255.71 -9.39 11.45
N GLU A 982 -257.03 -9.23 11.68
CA GLU A 982 -257.78 -8.91 12.92
C GLU A 982 -257.96 -7.44 13.36
N VAL A 983 -259.23 -7.11 13.71
CA VAL A 983 -259.77 -5.84 14.29
C VAL A 983 -259.62 -4.59 13.39
N SER A 984 -260.64 -3.93 12.82
CA SER A 984 -262.11 -3.80 13.01
C SER A 984 -262.55 -2.71 14.02
N PHE A 985 -263.44 -1.81 13.54
CA PHE A 985 -263.71 -0.42 13.99
C PHE A 985 -262.64 0.61 13.60
#